data_AF-A0AAP3ZTU7-F1
#
_entry.id   AF-A0AAP3ZTU7-F1
#
_cell.length_a   1.000
_cell.length_b   1.000
_cell.length_c   1.000
_cell.angle_alpha   90.00
_cell.angle_beta   90.00
_cell.angle_gamma   90.00
#
_symmetry.space_group_name_H-M   'P 1'
#
loop_
_entity.id
_entity.type
_entity.pdbx_description
1 polymer ?
#
loop_
_entity_poly.entity_id
_entity_poly.type
_entity_poly.pdbx_seq_one_letter_code
_entity_poly.pdbx_strand_id
1 'polypeptide(L)'
;MSYSTSHLIQQQMYTRERRGIFRSTEGFDTVANSKGLDASFIKKVLHPLCVYDAPAALTARGEKQESVYPEAIHLVRTESGDVVLGRSIYKAADFTGLRSAFFTHNYVIPAGHGESPSDYKQWLNTSFVDTYDIEQGTDLPELERLPGGSVFPAVDPSTVLTQLQLSEEVFKQLLYAVMMSAAGRKKVYVALNVPVEAVGSSAKQLLGVLYAALPYAFRNRLGFLTYAQEPNSRKGIHLMFVEPFSLRPGDRNVEKDFVFDLSNHSRILNVDAEQVRQPYFDWIVRTLLNGETPDDFFKFAEQMLTGMEAGRDLTPSSYHELITLYRIEQGERALYNEQRIAVLRSLTDYLSPPDALPRKMRLNDLFLSFFDHEFDRVKDGYIPDVGLVDSFKDYYKVHARSSENRLVEYLIRSLNNAYTARNTEAVTYIYHTIEENPSLGKAYFTKVLGNPALTKMLFIPYMDSQMKRTPDAKGLLAVVHEWGSRYIEVSANADFQLLAESALMGRLRAERKPVEAVAAIHQRLRQWDSSSAVGKLSPLEQSGLTERLQEASDRYLLTEVELKEISPDQVVQIPFFTRPDLVQWVGKLPAPLKGQAVRLIAAYDWFNTEEPEPAVLDGLEPGEVEKVQDWAYGWLPQQLAEGHFARLLPAFYRSDGPGEGILDFARLVGSIRKWAKDNDTMYRFIRWSEEHPEFATPRGGFEPAYRRALLLFFQKEGREGLHKKTLWRQYFEPAKPAFKNFYLAAKRETDTPLVKTLRRFRKGGVISGIVLIVIVGTLGGLKATGVIGSVDTPAPVAAPKPVQQPVEPTVPVKEEPTAIVTHVPNTKSTTKMVKLLFAFQTSTEQAEFKPKKLVIVGADQQEHLYENFTLAEQNDKEVAIKANNDPSSDVNTGSATTKSTTADGQSTDSDSTASGGKPSGTSGDQSGAVTDNTDGGSTSEISTEGSGNGTNTDTDAPSEYDLKKYPYRTLLTIWQRLELNDASTVTVDGEEYPLVQVKTAD
;
A
#
# COMPACT_ATOMS: atom_id res chain seq x y z
N MET A 1 25.18 24.40 -39.49
CA MET A 1 26.02 25.57 -39.11
C MET A 1 27.42 25.05 -38.87
N SER A 2 28.47 25.75 -39.27
CA SER A 2 29.85 25.34 -38.95
C SER A 2 30.24 25.95 -37.62
N TYR A 3 30.53 25.12 -36.62
CA TYR A 3 31.19 25.57 -35.39
C TYR A 3 32.67 25.79 -35.69
N SER A 4 33.34 26.66 -34.92
CA SER A 4 34.76 26.92 -35.12
C SER A 4 35.58 25.71 -34.67
N THR A 5 36.55 25.31 -35.50
CA THR A 5 37.40 24.13 -35.28
C THR A 5 38.81 24.50 -34.81
N SER A 6 39.03 25.73 -34.32
CA SER A 6 40.32 26.11 -33.74
C SER A 6 40.36 25.77 -32.25
N HIS A 7 41.41 25.05 -31.85
CA HIS A 7 41.80 24.84 -30.45
C HIS A 7 42.68 25.99 -29.92
N LEU A 8 42.73 27.14 -30.60
CA LEU A 8 43.51 28.30 -30.16
C LEU A 8 42.59 29.43 -29.69
N ILE A 9 43.10 30.23 -28.75
CA ILE A 9 42.43 31.42 -28.23
C ILE A 9 42.38 32.48 -29.33
N GLN A 10 41.17 32.94 -29.63
CA GLN A 10 40.92 33.94 -30.66
C GLN A 10 40.93 35.35 -30.07
N GLN A 11 41.16 36.37 -30.90
CA GLN A 11 41.16 37.78 -30.52
C GLN A 11 40.16 38.61 -31.32
N GLN A 12 39.59 39.65 -30.71
CA GLN A 12 38.74 40.64 -31.37
C GLN A 12 38.94 42.03 -30.76
N MET A 13 39.15 43.04 -31.61
CA MET A 13 39.31 44.45 -31.24
C MET A 13 38.16 45.29 -31.77
N TYR A 14 37.62 46.18 -30.93
CA TYR A 14 36.43 46.99 -31.22
C TYR A 14 36.61 48.42 -30.72
N THR A 15 36.32 49.40 -31.58
CA THR A 15 36.43 50.84 -31.27
C THR A 15 35.62 51.64 -32.29
N ARG A 16 35.55 52.98 -32.12
CA ARG A 16 35.03 53.88 -33.15
C ARG A 16 36.13 54.34 -34.08
N GLU A 17 35.97 54.03 -35.37
CA GLU A 17 37.00 54.23 -36.40
C GLU A 17 36.36 54.59 -37.77
N ARG A 18 37.17 54.98 -38.75
CA ARG A 18 36.79 55.32 -40.14
C ARG A 18 36.13 54.17 -40.90
N ARG A 19 36.54 52.94 -40.59
CA ARG A 19 36.08 51.67 -41.19
C ARG A 19 36.24 50.54 -40.18
N GLY A 20 35.42 49.51 -40.33
CA GLY A 20 35.55 48.22 -39.64
C GLY A 20 35.27 47.05 -40.58
N ILE A 21 35.24 45.84 -40.03
CA ILE A 21 35.08 44.59 -40.78
C ILE A 21 33.65 44.40 -41.30
N PHE A 22 32.66 45.03 -40.67
CA PHE A 22 31.25 44.93 -41.03
C PHE A 22 30.65 46.25 -41.53
N ARG A 23 31.36 47.39 -41.39
CA ARG A 23 30.94 48.72 -41.84
C ARG A 23 32.07 49.44 -42.56
N SER A 24 31.82 49.88 -43.80
CA SER A 24 32.75 50.69 -44.61
C SER A 24 32.70 52.20 -44.33
N THR A 25 31.89 52.62 -43.35
CA THR A 25 31.68 54.02 -42.95
C THR A 25 32.08 54.23 -41.49
N GLU A 26 32.27 55.48 -41.07
CA GLU A 26 32.60 55.78 -39.67
C GLU A 26 31.57 55.23 -38.66
N GLY A 27 32.06 54.77 -37.52
CA GLY A 27 31.23 54.25 -36.44
C GLY A 27 31.97 53.29 -35.52
N PHE A 28 31.27 52.81 -34.49
CA PHE A 28 31.74 51.69 -33.67
C PHE A 28 31.54 50.37 -34.42
N ASP A 29 32.62 49.60 -34.59
CA ASP A 29 32.62 48.27 -35.20
C ASP A 29 33.85 47.45 -34.75
N THR A 30 33.88 46.16 -35.10
CA THR A 30 35.11 45.37 -35.03
C THR A 30 36.12 45.92 -36.03
N VAL A 31 37.32 46.28 -35.57
CA VAL A 31 38.42 46.76 -36.44
C VAL A 31 39.38 45.64 -36.84
N ALA A 32 39.59 44.64 -35.98
CA ALA A 32 40.41 43.47 -36.28
C ALA A 32 39.90 42.22 -35.53
N ASN A 33 40.03 41.03 -36.11
CA ASN A 33 39.71 39.74 -35.47
C ASN A 33 40.59 38.59 -35.96
N SER A 34 40.67 37.51 -35.18
CA SER A 34 41.28 36.25 -35.62
C SER A 34 40.38 35.46 -36.57
N LYS A 35 40.95 34.78 -37.56
CA LYS A 35 40.21 34.09 -38.64
C LYS A 35 39.25 33.01 -38.12
N GLY A 36 39.56 32.34 -37.01
CA GLY A 36 38.69 31.36 -36.39
C GLY A 36 37.38 31.91 -35.79
N LEU A 37 37.17 33.22 -35.72
CA LEU A 37 35.91 33.82 -35.23
C LEU A 37 34.87 34.00 -36.35
N ASP A 38 33.73 33.31 -36.20
CA ASP A 38 32.55 33.51 -37.04
C ASP A 38 31.98 34.94 -36.91
N ALA A 39 31.62 35.53 -38.05
CA ALA A 39 31.03 36.86 -38.13
C ALA A 39 29.67 36.97 -37.42
N SER A 40 28.91 35.88 -37.28
CA SER A 40 27.65 35.89 -36.51
C SER A 40 27.90 35.78 -35.00
N PHE A 41 28.91 35.02 -34.57
CA PHE A 41 29.36 35.00 -33.17
C PHE A 41 29.82 36.39 -32.72
N ILE A 42 30.68 37.07 -33.50
CA ILE A 42 31.15 38.43 -33.18
C ILE A 42 29.95 39.39 -33.01
N LYS A 43 28.99 39.37 -33.94
CA LYS A 43 27.81 40.27 -33.92
C LYS A 43 26.77 39.94 -32.83
N LYS A 44 26.63 38.68 -32.45
CA LYS A 44 25.61 38.23 -31.48
C LYS A 44 26.11 38.09 -30.04
N VAL A 45 27.41 37.84 -29.86
CA VAL A 45 28.04 37.53 -28.56
C VAL A 45 29.00 38.63 -28.14
N LEU A 46 29.93 39.04 -29.00
CA LEU A 46 30.98 40.01 -28.63
C LEU A 46 30.50 41.46 -28.70
N HIS A 47 29.78 41.87 -29.75
CA HIS A 47 29.27 43.23 -29.90
C HIS A 47 28.40 43.69 -28.71
N PRO A 48 27.48 42.88 -28.13
CA PRO A 48 26.76 43.25 -26.90
C PRO A 48 27.61 43.40 -25.63
N LEU A 49 28.85 42.92 -25.63
CA LEU A 49 29.81 43.07 -24.53
C LEU A 49 30.76 44.26 -24.74
N CYS A 50 30.93 44.71 -25.99
CA CYS A 50 31.72 45.88 -26.35
C CYS A 50 30.97 47.19 -26.02
N VAL A 51 30.81 47.49 -24.73
CA VAL A 51 30.11 48.69 -24.22
C VAL A 51 30.88 49.26 -23.03
N TYR A 52 31.16 50.57 -23.06
CA TYR A 52 31.73 51.29 -21.93
C TYR A 52 31.06 52.66 -21.75
N ASP A 53 30.47 52.87 -20.59
CA ASP A 53 29.78 54.09 -20.21
C ASP A 53 30.64 54.87 -19.19
N ALA A 54 31.11 56.06 -19.57
CA ALA A 54 32.03 56.86 -18.77
C ALA A 54 31.40 57.30 -17.43
N PRO A 55 32.11 57.22 -16.28
CA PRO A 55 31.49 57.49 -14.98
C PRO A 55 30.93 58.90 -14.90
N ALA A 56 29.76 59.04 -14.27
CA ALA A 56 29.08 60.32 -14.12
C ALA A 56 29.95 61.30 -13.32
N ALA A 57 30.61 60.82 -12.25
CA ALA A 57 31.43 61.63 -11.38
C ALA A 57 32.74 62.13 -12.03
N LEU A 58 33.26 61.46 -13.08
CA LEU A 58 34.42 61.95 -13.86
C LEU A 58 33.99 62.86 -15.00
N THR A 59 32.92 62.48 -15.71
CA THR A 59 32.34 63.25 -16.81
C THR A 59 31.88 64.63 -16.34
N ALA A 60 31.27 64.73 -15.15
CA ALA A 60 30.87 66.00 -14.53
C ALA A 60 32.04 66.91 -14.14
N ARG A 61 33.25 66.37 -13.93
CA ARG A 61 34.48 67.15 -13.69
C ARG A 61 35.16 67.62 -14.97
N GLY A 62 34.76 67.10 -16.13
CA GLY A 62 35.42 67.36 -17.42
C GLY A 62 36.81 66.71 -17.53
N GLU A 63 37.03 65.59 -16.84
CA GLU A 63 38.30 64.86 -16.86
C GLU A 63 38.65 64.38 -18.29
N LYS A 64 39.95 64.29 -18.58
CA LYS A 64 40.50 63.89 -19.89
C LYS A 64 41.65 62.89 -19.79
N GLN A 65 42.23 62.70 -18.61
CA GLN A 65 43.30 61.73 -18.40
C GLN A 65 42.74 60.30 -18.46
N GLU A 66 42.97 59.59 -19.57
CA GLU A 66 42.38 58.26 -19.80
C GLU A 66 42.65 57.26 -18.67
N SER A 67 43.85 57.33 -18.07
CA SER A 67 44.27 56.44 -16.97
C SER A 67 43.59 56.69 -15.61
N VAL A 68 42.66 57.66 -15.52
CA VAL A 68 41.83 57.93 -14.33
C VAL A 68 40.47 57.20 -14.43
N TYR A 69 40.10 56.76 -15.63
CA TYR A 69 38.85 56.05 -15.87
C TYR A 69 38.99 54.55 -15.50
N PRO A 70 38.04 53.96 -14.76
CA PRO A 70 38.14 52.57 -14.33
C PRO A 70 38.05 51.61 -15.51
N GLU A 71 38.93 50.59 -15.56
CA GLU A 71 38.88 49.53 -16.57
C GLU A 71 37.64 48.64 -16.37
N ALA A 72 36.94 48.33 -17.46
CA ALA A 72 35.81 47.38 -17.47
C ALA A 72 36.25 46.02 -18.00
N ILE A 73 36.94 45.23 -17.17
CA ILE A 73 37.21 43.81 -17.42
C ILE A 73 35.91 43.02 -17.23
N HIS A 74 35.58 42.15 -18.18
CA HIS A 74 34.44 41.23 -18.13
C HIS A 74 34.82 39.79 -18.46
N LEU A 75 34.11 38.84 -17.87
CA LEU A 75 34.19 37.41 -18.21
C LEU A 75 32.78 36.86 -18.40
N VAL A 76 32.53 36.20 -19.52
CA VAL A 76 31.25 35.56 -19.86
C VAL A 76 31.50 34.16 -20.42
N ARG A 77 30.80 33.16 -19.90
CA ARG A 77 30.78 31.81 -20.49
C ARG A 77 29.55 31.66 -21.40
N THR A 78 29.75 31.14 -22.61
CA THR A 78 28.70 31.01 -23.64
C THR A 78 27.89 29.73 -23.48
N GLU A 79 26.79 29.60 -24.22
CA GLU A 79 26.00 28.36 -24.30
C GLU A 79 26.74 27.22 -25.03
N SER A 80 27.78 27.54 -25.81
CA SER A 80 28.72 26.57 -26.40
C SER A 80 29.86 26.17 -25.44
N GLY A 81 29.99 26.80 -24.27
CA GLY A 81 31.04 26.53 -23.28
C GLY A 81 32.33 27.34 -23.46
N ASP A 82 32.39 28.21 -24.47
CA ASP A 82 33.52 29.11 -24.71
C ASP A 82 33.57 30.22 -23.65
N VAL A 83 34.76 30.73 -23.36
CA VAL A 83 34.95 31.87 -22.45
C VAL A 83 35.30 33.12 -23.24
N VAL A 84 34.47 34.16 -23.12
CA VAL A 84 34.80 35.51 -23.55
C VAL A 84 35.39 36.25 -22.37
N LEU A 85 36.68 36.59 -22.45
CA LEU A 85 37.41 37.38 -21.47
C LEU A 85 37.84 38.68 -22.15
N GLY A 86 37.27 39.80 -21.71
CA GLY A 86 37.45 41.10 -22.37
C GLY A 86 37.76 42.24 -21.43
N ARG A 87 38.30 43.34 -21.97
CA ARG A 87 38.49 44.61 -21.27
C ARG A 87 38.08 45.76 -22.17
N SER A 88 37.18 46.61 -21.68
CA SER A 88 36.85 47.90 -22.27
C SER A 88 37.45 49.05 -21.47
N ILE A 89 38.00 50.06 -22.15
CA ILE A 89 38.61 51.25 -21.56
C ILE A 89 38.13 52.53 -22.25
N TYR A 90 38.04 53.62 -21.49
CA TYR A 90 37.71 54.95 -22.01
C TYR A 90 38.77 55.45 -23.00
N LYS A 91 38.34 56.22 -24.00
CA LYS A 91 39.21 57.03 -24.86
C LYS A 91 38.75 58.47 -24.91
N ALA A 92 39.66 59.40 -24.60
CA ALA A 92 39.38 60.83 -24.57
C ALA A 92 39.15 61.40 -25.99
N ALA A 93 39.69 60.73 -27.01
CA ALA A 93 39.52 61.05 -28.42
C ALA A 93 39.33 59.79 -29.27
N ASP A 94 38.45 59.87 -30.26
CA ASP A 94 38.35 58.97 -31.40
C ASP A 94 39.34 59.36 -32.52
N PHE A 95 39.28 58.64 -33.65
CA PHE A 95 40.09 58.90 -34.85
C PHE A 95 39.99 60.31 -35.47
N THR A 96 39.03 61.14 -35.02
CA THR A 96 38.86 62.54 -35.46
C THR A 96 39.52 63.53 -34.50
N GLY A 97 39.80 63.14 -33.26
CA GLY A 97 40.24 64.05 -32.20
C GLY A 97 39.12 64.86 -31.54
N LEU A 98 37.86 64.73 -31.98
CA LEU A 98 36.76 65.66 -31.64
C LEU A 98 35.77 65.13 -30.60
N ARG A 99 35.75 63.81 -30.34
CA ARG A 99 34.77 63.16 -29.45
C ARG A 99 35.44 62.03 -28.68
N SER A 100 34.99 61.78 -27.45
CA SER A 100 35.38 60.59 -26.69
C SER A 100 34.81 59.31 -27.31
N ALA A 101 35.45 58.19 -27.03
CA ALA A 101 35.04 56.85 -27.43
C ALA A 101 35.45 55.83 -26.35
N PHE A 102 35.47 54.55 -26.71
CA PHE A 102 36.08 53.49 -25.91
C PHE A 102 36.74 52.47 -26.83
N PHE A 103 37.78 51.80 -26.31
CA PHE A 103 38.43 50.67 -26.96
C PHE A 103 38.09 49.40 -26.18
N THR A 104 37.79 48.30 -26.87
CA THR A 104 37.57 46.97 -26.28
C THR A 104 38.47 45.93 -26.92
N HIS A 105 39.16 45.14 -26.10
CA HIS A 105 39.86 43.94 -26.54
C HIS A 105 39.27 42.69 -25.88
N ASN A 106 38.88 41.71 -26.68
CA ASN A 106 38.26 40.46 -26.24
C ASN A 106 39.10 39.26 -26.68
N TYR A 107 39.38 38.37 -25.74
CA TYR A 107 39.83 37.00 -25.98
C TYR A 107 38.64 36.06 -25.99
N VAL A 108 38.64 35.07 -26.89
CA VAL A 108 37.66 33.98 -26.91
C VAL A 108 38.42 32.66 -26.78
N ILE A 109 38.24 32.00 -25.64
CA ILE A 109 38.88 30.75 -25.27
C ILE A 109 37.93 29.61 -25.63
N PRO A 110 38.28 28.71 -26.57
CA PRO A 110 37.39 27.62 -26.99
C PRO A 110 37.04 26.67 -25.84
N ALA A 111 35.82 26.13 -25.87
CA ALA A 111 35.40 25.08 -24.95
C ALA A 111 36.41 23.90 -24.94
N GLY A 112 36.92 23.55 -23.76
CA GLY A 112 37.91 22.47 -23.59
C GLY A 112 39.38 22.87 -23.83
N HIS A 113 39.70 24.14 -24.05
CA HIS A 113 41.08 24.63 -24.22
C HIS A 113 41.88 24.66 -22.89
N GLY A 114 42.13 23.49 -22.30
CA GLY A 114 43.08 23.30 -21.20
C GLY A 114 42.80 24.02 -19.87
N GLU A 115 41.72 24.80 -19.74
CA GLU A 115 41.41 25.59 -18.55
C GLU A 115 41.31 24.71 -17.28
N SER A 116 42.15 24.99 -16.30
CA SER A 116 41.89 24.59 -14.92
C SER A 116 40.92 25.57 -14.26
N PRO A 117 40.01 25.13 -13.38
CA PRO A 117 39.29 26.00 -12.44
C PRO A 117 40.23 26.81 -11.52
N SER A 118 41.53 26.53 -11.52
CA SER A 118 42.58 27.29 -10.80
C SER A 118 43.09 28.51 -11.57
N ASP A 119 42.83 28.61 -12.88
CA ASP A 119 43.46 29.58 -13.79
C ASP A 119 42.86 31.00 -13.72
N TYR A 120 41.92 31.25 -12.81
CA TYR A 120 41.33 32.57 -12.58
C TYR A 120 42.38 33.65 -12.28
N LYS A 121 43.52 33.27 -11.69
CA LYS A 121 44.68 34.15 -11.46
C LYS A 121 45.27 34.64 -12.78
N GLN A 122 45.29 33.80 -13.82
CA GLN A 122 45.67 34.20 -15.18
C GLN A 122 44.56 35.04 -15.82
N TRP A 123 43.28 34.62 -15.79
CA TRP A 123 42.19 35.41 -16.37
C TRP A 123 42.17 36.86 -15.86
N LEU A 124 42.28 37.06 -14.53
CA LEU A 124 42.27 38.39 -13.92
C LEU A 124 43.53 39.21 -14.22
N ASN A 125 44.67 38.59 -14.51
CA ASN A 125 45.94 39.27 -14.84
C ASN A 125 46.36 39.18 -16.32
N THR A 126 45.44 38.79 -17.20
CA THR A 126 45.62 38.84 -18.65
C THR A 126 46.02 40.24 -19.09
N SER A 127 47.06 40.34 -19.91
CA SER A 127 47.47 41.58 -20.58
C SER A 127 46.60 41.82 -21.80
N PHE A 128 45.97 42.99 -21.87
CA PHE A 128 45.14 43.43 -22.99
C PHE A 128 45.82 44.58 -23.75
N VAL A 129 45.33 44.88 -24.96
CA VAL A 129 45.80 46.00 -25.79
C VAL A 129 44.94 47.25 -25.53
N ASP A 130 45.55 48.44 -25.57
CA ASP A 130 44.88 49.73 -25.30
C ASP A 130 44.37 50.46 -26.55
N THR A 131 44.99 50.21 -27.71
CA THR A 131 44.73 50.87 -29.00
C THR A 131 45.10 49.95 -30.16
N TYR A 132 44.49 50.13 -31.33
CA TYR A 132 44.87 49.41 -32.56
C TYR A 132 44.94 50.37 -33.75
N ASP A 133 45.89 50.13 -34.66
CA ASP A 133 46.06 50.88 -35.91
C ASP A 133 45.55 50.03 -37.08
N ILE A 134 44.47 50.50 -37.71
CA ILE A 134 43.79 49.78 -38.80
C ILE A 134 44.62 49.64 -40.08
N GLU A 135 45.70 50.41 -40.25
CA GLU A 135 46.59 50.24 -41.40
C GLU A 135 47.54 49.04 -41.23
N GLN A 136 47.56 48.39 -40.05
CA GLN A 136 48.20 47.09 -39.82
C GLN A 136 47.36 45.91 -40.35
N GLY A 137 46.12 46.16 -40.79
CA GLY A 137 45.19 45.17 -41.33
C GLY A 137 44.06 44.79 -40.36
N THR A 138 43.26 43.81 -40.72
CA THR A 138 42.05 43.38 -39.97
C THR A 138 42.18 42.00 -39.31
N ASP A 139 43.37 41.40 -39.37
CA ASP A 139 43.64 39.98 -39.11
C ASP A 139 44.54 39.83 -37.87
N LEU A 140 44.02 39.20 -36.80
CA LEU A 140 44.75 39.02 -35.54
C LEU A 140 45.26 37.57 -35.38
N PRO A 141 46.47 37.36 -34.85
CA PRO A 141 46.98 36.01 -34.61
C PRO A 141 46.12 35.25 -33.61
N GLU A 142 46.03 33.93 -33.80
CA GLU A 142 45.44 32.99 -32.83
C GLU A 142 46.52 32.59 -31.81
N LEU A 143 46.15 32.44 -30.54
CA LEU A 143 47.09 32.30 -29.42
C LEU A 143 46.95 30.95 -28.70
N GLU A 144 48.07 30.32 -28.36
CA GLU A 144 48.07 29.09 -27.54
C GLU A 144 47.66 29.37 -26.08
N ARG A 145 47.97 30.56 -25.54
CA ARG A 145 47.76 30.95 -24.14
C ARG A 145 47.46 32.44 -24.02
N LEU A 146 46.74 32.83 -22.96
CA LEU A 146 46.47 34.24 -22.65
C LEU A 146 47.78 35.00 -22.36
N PRO A 147 48.00 36.18 -22.97
CA PRO A 147 49.14 37.04 -22.64
C PRO A 147 49.09 37.50 -21.17
N GLY A 148 50.25 37.62 -20.52
CA GLY A 148 50.37 37.97 -19.10
C GLY A 148 50.94 36.80 -18.28
N GLY A 149 52.16 36.98 -17.77
CA GLY A 149 52.97 35.87 -17.24
C GLY A 149 52.88 35.62 -15.74
N SER A 150 52.23 34.52 -15.35
CA SER A 150 52.51 33.71 -14.14
C SER A 150 52.29 34.28 -12.73
N VAL A 151 52.24 35.60 -12.51
CA VAL A 151 52.05 36.18 -11.16
C VAL A 151 50.87 37.17 -11.14
N PHE A 152 49.70 36.68 -10.76
CA PHE A 152 48.78 37.51 -9.97
C PHE A 152 49.49 37.79 -8.63
N PRO A 153 49.49 39.02 -8.10
CA PRO A 153 50.17 39.30 -6.85
C PRO A 153 49.71 38.35 -5.73
N ALA A 154 50.56 38.16 -4.71
CA ALA A 154 50.14 37.50 -3.48
C ALA A 154 49.16 38.41 -2.72
N VAL A 155 47.93 38.46 -3.21
CA VAL A 155 46.82 39.25 -2.67
C VAL A 155 46.33 38.53 -1.42
N ASP A 156 46.86 38.94 -0.28
CA ASP A 156 46.35 38.57 1.03
C ASP A 156 44.86 38.94 1.15
N PRO A 157 43.96 37.96 1.38
CA PRO A 157 42.54 38.20 1.57
C PRO A 157 42.24 39.20 2.69
N SER A 158 42.99 39.15 3.80
CA SER A 158 42.72 40.01 4.97
C SER A 158 43.03 41.48 4.66
N THR A 159 44.12 41.76 3.96
CA THR A 159 44.44 43.10 3.43
C THR A 159 43.36 43.63 2.50
N VAL A 160 42.85 42.83 1.54
CA VAL A 160 41.80 43.30 0.61
C VAL A 160 40.49 43.59 1.32
N LEU A 161 40.00 42.68 2.18
CA LEU A 161 38.75 42.91 2.90
C LEU A 161 38.87 44.14 3.82
N THR A 162 40.02 44.34 4.45
CA THR A 162 40.31 45.54 5.26
C THR A 162 40.32 46.82 4.41
N GLN A 163 40.99 46.82 3.25
CA GLN A 163 41.05 47.98 2.35
C GLN A 163 39.67 48.36 1.78
N LEU A 164 38.82 47.38 1.51
CA LEU A 164 37.45 47.58 1.01
C LEU A 164 36.40 47.76 2.12
N GLN A 165 36.83 47.80 3.40
CA GLN A 165 35.99 47.94 4.58
C GLN A 165 34.90 46.85 4.71
N LEU A 166 35.21 45.65 4.20
CA LEU A 166 34.35 44.48 4.25
C LEU A 166 34.58 43.71 5.56
N SER A 167 33.52 43.53 6.35
CA SER A 167 33.54 42.59 7.47
C SER A 167 33.44 41.14 6.99
N GLU A 168 33.88 40.19 7.82
CA GLU A 168 33.73 38.75 7.58
C GLU A 168 32.29 38.36 7.20
N GLU A 169 31.31 38.88 7.93
CA GLU A 169 29.87 38.64 7.70
C GLU A 169 29.43 39.15 6.32
N VAL A 170 29.80 40.38 5.94
CA VAL A 170 29.45 40.95 4.62
C VAL A 170 30.15 40.19 3.49
N PHE A 171 31.39 39.71 3.70
CA PHE A 171 32.08 38.90 2.71
C PHE A 171 31.41 37.52 2.52
N LYS A 172 30.99 36.85 3.59
CA LYS A 172 30.22 35.59 3.49
C LYS A 172 28.86 35.81 2.82
N GLN A 173 28.16 36.89 3.14
CA GLN A 173 26.92 37.30 2.48
C GLN A 173 27.12 37.49 0.96
N LEU A 174 28.20 38.15 0.55
CA LEU A 174 28.57 38.33 -0.85
C LEU A 174 28.92 37.00 -1.53
N LEU A 175 29.69 36.12 -0.86
CA LEU A 175 30.05 34.81 -1.39
C LEU A 175 28.82 33.92 -1.61
N TYR A 176 27.89 33.88 -0.66
CA TYR A 176 26.60 33.20 -0.82
C TYR A 176 25.79 33.77 -1.99
N ALA A 177 25.67 35.10 -2.09
CA ALA A 177 24.97 35.75 -3.21
C ALA A 177 25.58 35.43 -4.57
N VAL A 178 26.92 35.35 -4.66
CA VAL A 178 27.65 34.99 -5.88
C VAL A 178 27.44 33.51 -6.25
N MET A 179 27.46 32.59 -5.28
CA MET A 179 27.12 31.17 -5.51
C MET A 179 25.67 31.04 -6.02
N MET A 180 24.70 31.66 -5.34
CA MET A 180 23.29 31.62 -5.72
C MET A 180 23.00 32.32 -7.06
N SER A 181 23.80 33.31 -7.45
CA SER A 181 23.71 33.95 -8.76
C SER A 181 24.27 33.06 -9.87
N ALA A 182 25.43 32.43 -9.67
CA ALA A 182 26.05 31.53 -10.65
C ALA A 182 25.30 30.20 -10.84
N ALA A 183 24.50 29.77 -9.86
CA ALA A 183 23.57 28.64 -9.97
C ALA A 183 22.16 29.03 -10.47
N GLY A 184 21.83 30.32 -10.47
CA GLY A 184 20.45 30.80 -10.55
C GLY A 184 20.19 31.81 -11.67
N ARG A 185 19.13 32.60 -11.50
CA ARG A 185 18.75 33.69 -12.41
C ARG A 185 18.97 35.10 -11.84
N LYS A 186 19.12 35.22 -10.52
CA LYS A 186 19.40 36.50 -9.85
C LYS A 186 20.79 37.02 -10.20
N LYS A 187 20.95 38.34 -10.21
CA LYS A 187 22.25 39.03 -10.33
C LYS A 187 22.78 39.45 -8.96
N VAL A 188 24.06 39.82 -8.91
CA VAL A 188 24.69 40.50 -7.78
C VAL A 188 25.21 41.86 -8.27
N TYR A 189 24.71 42.95 -7.70
CA TYR A 189 25.20 44.30 -7.97
C TYR A 189 25.96 44.85 -6.76
N VAL A 190 27.18 45.34 -6.97
CA VAL A 190 28.06 45.83 -5.89
C VAL A 190 28.56 47.24 -6.18
N ALA A 191 28.20 48.20 -5.31
CA ALA A 191 28.82 49.53 -5.28
C ALA A 191 29.84 49.56 -4.13
N LEU A 192 31.13 49.48 -4.47
CA LEU A 192 32.23 49.48 -3.49
C LEU A 192 32.39 50.85 -2.81
N ASN A 193 32.83 50.86 -1.54
CA ASN A 193 33.12 52.10 -0.81
C ASN A 193 34.53 52.65 -1.16
N VAL A 194 34.76 52.93 -2.44
CA VAL A 194 36.03 53.45 -2.98
C VAL A 194 35.76 54.61 -3.95
N PRO A 195 36.75 55.49 -4.22
CA PRO A 195 36.64 56.48 -5.29
C PRO A 195 36.38 55.80 -6.65
N VAL A 196 35.63 56.45 -7.54
CA VAL A 196 35.21 55.90 -8.83
C VAL A 196 36.40 55.49 -9.71
N GLU A 197 37.50 56.22 -9.58
CA GLU A 197 38.81 56.02 -10.19
C GLU A 197 39.43 54.66 -9.82
N ALA A 198 39.07 54.10 -8.66
CA ALA A 198 39.60 52.86 -8.11
C ALA A 198 38.64 51.66 -8.22
N VAL A 199 37.45 51.81 -8.79
CA VAL A 199 36.41 50.75 -8.80
C VAL A 199 36.89 49.49 -9.53
N GLY A 200 37.40 49.61 -10.76
CA GLY A 200 37.80 48.46 -11.57
C GLY A 200 38.96 47.65 -10.96
N SER A 201 39.96 48.33 -10.38
CA SER A 201 41.09 47.69 -9.71
C SER A 201 40.69 47.04 -8.38
N SER A 202 39.83 47.70 -7.60
CA SER A 202 39.26 47.18 -6.35
C SER A 202 38.37 45.95 -6.60
N ALA A 203 37.52 46.01 -7.63
CA ALA A 203 36.69 44.90 -8.08
C ALA A 203 37.53 43.69 -8.51
N LYS A 204 38.61 43.92 -9.28
CA LYS A 204 39.57 42.88 -9.68
C LYS A 204 40.28 42.23 -8.48
N GLN A 205 40.62 42.99 -7.44
CA GLN A 205 41.18 42.43 -6.20
C GLN A 205 40.15 41.57 -5.44
N LEU A 206 38.92 42.07 -5.26
CA LEU A 206 37.85 41.33 -4.57
C LEU A 206 37.44 40.06 -5.34
N LEU A 207 37.42 40.11 -6.68
CA LEU A 207 37.24 38.92 -7.52
C LEU A 207 38.33 37.87 -7.26
N GLY A 208 39.58 38.28 -7.07
CA GLY A 208 40.67 37.35 -6.70
C GLY A 208 40.40 36.59 -5.41
N VAL A 209 39.84 37.28 -4.40
CA VAL A 209 39.44 36.66 -3.12
C VAL A 209 38.16 35.81 -3.26
N LEU A 210 37.17 36.27 -4.02
CA LEU A 210 35.93 35.51 -4.28
C LEU A 210 36.22 34.21 -5.04
N TYR A 211 37.04 34.23 -6.10
CA TYR A 211 37.42 33.00 -6.82
C TYR A 211 38.23 32.05 -5.93
N ALA A 212 39.10 32.54 -5.03
CA ALA A 212 39.76 31.71 -4.03
C ALA A 212 38.76 31.03 -3.07
N ALA A 213 37.65 31.70 -2.75
CA ALA A 213 36.58 31.22 -1.87
C ALA A 213 35.47 30.40 -2.58
N LEU A 214 35.52 30.25 -3.90
CA LEU A 214 34.51 29.52 -4.67
C LEU A 214 34.98 28.11 -5.05
N PRO A 215 34.12 27.08 -4.90
CA PRO A 215 34.37 25.75 -5.44
C PRO A 215 34.40 25.74 -6.98
N TYR A 216 35.12 24.78 -7.55
CA TYR A 216 35.41 24.73 -8.99
C TYR A 216 34.16 24.76 -9.89
N ALA A 217 33.08 24.05 -9.53
CA ALA A 217 31.82 24.09 -10.27
C ALA A 217 31.25 25.53 -10.42
N PHE A 218 31.29 26.33 -9.34
CA PHE A 218 30.86 27.73 -9.38
C PHE A 218 31.86 28.61 -10.16
N ARG A 219 33.18 28.38 -10.05
CA ARG A 219 34.19 29.08 -10.88
C ARG A 219 33.93 28.87 -12.38
N ASN A 220 33.46 27.69 -12.75
CA ASN A 220 33.11 27.28 -14.12
C ASN A 220 31.74 27.80 -14.60
N ARG A 221 30.98 28.53 -13.75
CA ARG A 221 29.73 29.22 -14.12
C ARG A 221 29.81 30.74 -13.94
N LEU A 222 30.58 31.21 -12.97
CA LEU A 222 30.72 32.64 -12.66
C LEU A 222 31.23 33.41 -13.88
N GLY A 223 30.50 34.48 -14.19
CA GLY A 223 30.88 35.52 -15.14
C GLY A 223 30.63 36.88 -14.49
N PHE A 224 31.44 37.87 -14.83
CA PHE A 224 31.50 39.13 -14.09
C PHE A 224 31.73 40.35 -14.99
N LEU A 225 31.52 41.55 -14.42
CA LEU A 225 31.91 42.84 -14.97
C LEU A 225 32.46 43.74 -13.84
N THR A 226 33.70 44.21 -13.98
CA THR A 226 34.43 44.97 -12.94
C THR A 226 34.10 46.47 -12.85
N TYR A 227 33.41 47.01 -13.86
CA TYR A 227 32.85 48.36 -13.81
C TYR A 227 31.67 48.50 -14.80
N ALA A 228 30.62 49.18 -14.36
CA ALA A 228 29.52 49.73 -15.15
C ALA A 228 29.02 51.04 -14.51
N GLN A 229 28.44 51.95 -15.29
CA GLN A 229 27.90 53.20 -14.75
C GLN A 229 26.65 52.97 -13.90
N GLU A 230 25.69 52.19 -14.39
CA GLU A 230 24.44 51.84 -13.72
C GLU A 230 24.19 50.32 -13.76
N PRO A 231 23.46 49.74 -12.80
CA PRO A 231 23.15 48.32 -12.77
C PRO A 231 22.30 47.89 -13.98
N ASN A 232 22.74 46.85 -14.70
CA ASN A 232 22.05 46.36 -15.89
C ASN A 232 22.15 44.82 -16.00
N SER A 233 21.04 44.14 -16.25
CA SER A 233 21.00 42.67 -16.33
C SER A 233 21.50 42.18 -17.70
N ARG A 234 22.80 41.84 -17.78
CA ARG A 234 23.44 41.29 -18.98
C ARG A 234 23.43 39.75 -18.96
N LYS A 235 23.31 39.09 -20.13
CA LYS A 235 23.37 37.61 -20.26
C LYS A 235 24.78 37.12 -19.89
N GLY A 236 24.88 36.05 -19.10
CA GLY A 236 26.15 35.42 -18.70
C GLY A 236 27.02 36.19 -17.69
N ILE A 237 26.73 37.48 -17.43
CA ILE A 237 27.28 38.22 -16.29
C ILE A 237 26.40 37.97 -15.08
N HIS A 238 26.99 37.52 -13.97
CA HIS A 238 26.32 37.17 -12.72
C HIS A 238 26.61 38.22 -11.64
N LEU A 239 27.89 38.60 -11.51
CA LEU A 239 28.37 39.63 -10.59
C LEU A 239 28.77 40.91 -11.36
N MET A 240 28.21 42.06 -10.99
CA MET A 240 28.49 43.35 -11.62
C MET A 240 28.86 44.40 -10.57
N PHE A 241 30.03 45.01 -10.76
CA PHE A 241 30.46 46.18 -9.99
C PHE A 241 30.02 47.45 -10.69
N VAL A 242 29.47 48.42 -9.93
CA VAL A 242 28.85 49.64 -10.47
C VAL A 242 29.44 50.91 -9.85
N GLU A 243 29.23 52.08 -10.48
CA GLU A 243 29.66 53.38 -9.95
C GLU A 243 29.09 53.61 -8.53
N PRO A 244 29.89 54.09 -7.56
CA PRO A 244 29.41 54.44 -6.22
C PRO A 244 28.16 55.34 -6.27
N PHE A 245 27.22 55.11 -5.37
CA PHE A 245 25.92 55.81 -5.31
C PHE A 245 24.96 55.59 -6.49
N SER A 246 25.30 54.78 -7.50
CA SER A 246 24.38 54.45 -8.61
C SER A 246 23.18 53.58 -8.18
N LEU A 247 23.32 52.80 -7.11
CA LEU A 247 22.30 51.87 -6.61
C LEU A 247 21.18 52.61 -5.88
N ARG A 248 20.15 53.06 -6.60
CA ARG A 248 19.06 53.85 -6.02
C ARG A 248 18.14 53.00 -5.12
N PRO A 249 17.75 53.45 -3.91
CA PRO A 249 16.72 52.79 -3.12
C PRO A 249 15.37 52.76 -3.85
N GLY A 250 14.69 51.61 -3.84
CA GLY A 250 13.39 51.43 -4.50
C GLY A 250 13.44 51.25 -6.03
N ASP A 251 14.61 51.04 -6.63
CA ASP A 251 14.71 50.69 -8.05
C ASP A 251 14.21 49.25 -8.30
N ARG A 252 13.00 49.15 -8.86
CA ARG A 252 12.30 47.91 -9.22
C ARG A 252 13.08 47.01 -10.19
N ASN A 253 14.08 47.54 -10.91
CA ASN A 253 14.91 46.73 -11.82
C ASN A 253 15.91 45.84 -11.06
N VAL A 254 16.34 46.25 -9.87
CA VAL A 254 17.32 45.51 -9.02
C VAL A 254 16.71 45.01 -7.71
N GLU A 255 15.52 45.45 -7.33
CA GLU A 255 14.83 45.12 -6.07
C GLU A 255 14.66 43.60 -5.80
N LYS A 256 14.73 42.76 -6.85
CA LYS A 256 14.63 41.28 -6.72
C LYS A 256 15.99 40.57 -6.73
N ASP A 257 17.04 41.25 -7.16
CA ASP A 257 18.41 40.75 -7.25
C ASP A 257 19.18 40.98 -5.93
N PHE A 258 20.37 40.40 -5.81
CA PHE A 258 21.25 40.68 -4.67
C PHE A 258 21.91 42.05 -4.86
N VAL A 259 21.84 42.91 -3.86
CA VAL A 259 22.36 44.29 -3.92
C VAL A 259 23.27 44.53 -2.72
N PHE A 260 24.50 45.00 -2.97
CA PHE A 260 25.50 45.37 -1.98
C PHE A 260 25.91 46.83 -2.21
N ASP A 261 25.18 47.76 -1.61
CA ASP A 261 25.46 49.19 -1.66
C ASP A 261 26.35 49.58 -0.48
N LEU A 262 27.64 49.30 -0.63
CA LEU A 262 28.67 49.56 0.37
C LEU A 262 29.03 51.06 0.41
N SER A 263 28.86 51.76 -0.72
CA SER A 263 29.03 53.22 -0.82
C SER A 263 28.07 54.03 0.06
N ASN A 264 26.89 53.48 0.39
CA ASN A 264 25.85 54.21 1.10
C ASN A 264 25.29 53.37 2.28
N HIS A 265 25.88 53.57 3.46
CA HIS A 265 25.47 52.95 4.73
C HIS A 265 25.48 51.40 4.74
N SER A 266 26.26 50.76 3.86
CA SER A 266 26.40 49.29 3.78
C SER A 266 25.06 48.55 3.64
N ARG A 267 24.17 49.07 2.80
CA ARG A 267 22.85 48.49 2.55
C ARG A 267 22.95 47.21 1.71
N ILE A 268 22.51 46.09 2.28
CA ILE A 268 22.48 44.78 1.63
C ILE A 268 21.03 44.31 1.48
N LEU A 269 20.66 43.77 0.32
CA LEU A 269 19.31 43.28 0.02
C LEU A 269 19.29 41.84 -0.49
N ASN A 270 18.18 41.15 -0.21
CA ASN A 270 17.84 39.81 -0.70
C ASN A 270 18.78 38.66 -0.29
N VAL A 271 19.71 38.90 0.63
CA VAL A 271 20.55 37.86 1.25
C VAL A 271 19.86 37.33 2.51
N ASP A 272 19.86 36.01 2.68
CA ASP A 272 19.43 35.34 3.92
C ASP A 272 20.64 35.17 4.85
N ALA A 273 20.57 35.78 6.04
CA ALA A 273 21.65 35.76 7.03
C ALA A 273 21.77 34.43 7.79
N GLU A 274 20.80 33.52 7.69
CA GLU A 274 20.91 32.18 8.30
C GLU A 274 21.75 31.23 7.44
N GLN A 275 21.64 31.30 6.11
CA GLN A 275 22.50 30.52 5.18
C GLN A 275 23.98 30.87 5.33
N VAL A 276 24.27 32.10 5.75
CA VAL A 276 25.63 32.64 5.89
C VAL A 276 26.38 32.04 7.08
N ARG A 277 25.67 31.49 8.06
CA ARG A 277 26.23 30.82 9.25
C ARG A 277 26.50 29.34 9.04
N GLN A 278 26.30 28.83 7.82
CA GLN A 278 26.48 27.41 7.51
C GLN A 278 27.96 27.01 7.47
N PRO A 279 28.32 25.75 7.79
CA PRO A 279 29.70 25.31 8.04
C PRO A 279 30.73 25.67 6.95
N TYR A 280 30.32 25.73 5.69
CA TYR A 280 31.21 26.09 4.59
C TYR A 280 31.71 27.54 4.67
N PHE A 281 30.82 28.49 4.94
CA PHE A 281 31.15 29.92 4.94
C PHE A 281 32.02 30.31 6.14
N ASP A 282 31.76 29.68 7.30
CA ASP A 282 32.60 29.80 8.49
C ASP A 282 34.00 29.21 8.28
N TRP A 283 34.10 28.05 7.60
CA TRP A 283 35.39 27.42 7.32
C TRP A 283 36.18 28.19 6.26
N ILE A 284 35.61 28.43 5.07
CA ILE A 284 36.35 28.98 3.92
C ILE A 284 36.98 30.34 4.20
N VAL A 285 36.29 31.19 4.97
CA VAL A 285 36.82 32.52 5.31
C VAL A 285 37.95 32.41 6.34
N ARG A 286 37.86 31.51 7.32
CA ARG A 286 38.96 31.28 8.27
C ARG A 286 40.19 30.70 7.56
N THR A 287 40.02 29.71 6.70
CA THR A 287 41.10 29.14 5.87
C THR A 287 41.82 30.24 5.07
N LEU A 288 41.07 31.09 4.36
CA LEU A 288 41.65 32.17 3.55
C LEU A 288 42.29 33.29 4.38
N LEU A 289 41.73 33.66 5.53
CA LEU A 289 42.29 34.69 6.42
C LEU A 289 43.54 34.19 7.19
N ASN A 290 43.66 32.87 7.41
CA ASN A 290 44.89 32.24 7.92
C ASN A 290 46.01 32.16 6.86
N GLY A 291 45.71 32.44 5.58
CA GLY A 291 46.64 32.24 4.46
C GLY A 291 46.75 30.79 3.96
N GLU A 292 45.82 29.91 4.36
CA GLU A 292 45.76 28.51 3.94
C GLU A 292 45.04 28.36 2.58
N THR A 293 45.33 27.27 1.86
CA THR A 293 44.78 27.03 0.51
C THR A 293 43.63 26.00 0.51
N PRO A 294 42.39 26.38 0.14
CA PRO A 294 41.24 25.47 0.14
C PRO A 294 41.18 24.49 -1.04
N ASP A 295 42.13 24.53 -1.99
CA ASP A 295 42.05 23.76 -3.25
C ASP A 295 42.01 22.23 -3.05
N ASP A 296 42.55 21.68 -1.95
CA ASP A 296 42.45 20.24 -1.66
C ASP A 296 41.05 19.81 -1.17
N PHE A 297 40.31 20.71 -0.51
CA PHE A 297 38.88 20.53 -0.26
C PHE A 297 38.08 20.62 -1.58
N PHE A 298 38.43 21.55 -2.48
CA PHE A 298 37.71 21.67 -3.75
C PHE A 298 37.88 20.46 -4.67
N LYS A 299 39.09 19.88 -4.75
CA LYS A 299 39.34 18.59 -5.43
C LYS A 299 38.52 17.45 -4.81
N PHE A 300 38.48 17.39 -3.48
CA PHE A 300 37.64 16.42 -2.76
C PHE A 300 36.15 16.59 -3.07
N ALA A 301 35.64 17.83 -3.04
CA ALA A 301 34.24 18.10 -3.33
C ALA A 301 33.86 17.71 -4.77
N GLU A 302 34.68 18.06 -5.76
CA GLU A 302 34.52 17.66 -7.16
C GLU A 302 34.51 16.12 -7.33
N GLN A 303 35.41 15.42 -6.64
CA GLN A 303 35.46 13.95 -6.62
C GLN A 303 34.19 13.32 -6.00
N MET A 304 33.67 13.89 -4.92
CA MET A 304 32.48 13.33 -4.24
C MET A 304 31.15 13.72 -4.91
N LEU A 305 31.11 14.85 -5.61
CA LEU A 305 29.96 15.29 -6.42
C LEU A 305 29.90 14.59 -7.80
N THR A 306 31.00 13.99 -8.25
CA THR A 306 31.03 13.16 -9.46
C THR A 306 30.00 12.03 -9.38
N GLY A 307 29.11 11.97 -10.38
CA GLY A 307 28.05 10.95 -10.48
C GLY A 307 26.82 11.17 -9.59
N MET A 308 26.71 12.33 -8.93
CA MET A 308 25.48 12.74 -8.24
C MET A 308 24.48 13.37 -9.23
N GLU A 309 23.29 13.72 -8.74
CA GLU A 309 22.22 14.38 -9.51
C GLU A 309 22.67 15.70 -10.16
N ALA A 310 22.12 15.99 -11.34
CA ALA A 310 22.51 17.15 -12.15
C ALA A 310 22.18 18.47 -11.44
N GLY A 311 23.19 19.32 -11.22
CA GLY A 311 23.06 20.60 -10.52
C GLY A 311 23.33 20.53 -9.01
N ARG A 312 23.51 19.34 -8.42
CA ARG A 312 23.95 19.21 -7.01
C ARG A 312 25.35 19.80 -6.79
N ASP A 313 26.16 19.87 -7.84
CA ASP A 313 27.46 20.56 -7.91
C ASP A 313 27.38 22.08 -7.78
N LEU A 314 26.23 22.67 -8.11
CA LEU A 314 25.94 24.11 -8.01
C LEU A 314 25.03 24.45 -6.81
N THR A 315 24.83 23.51 -5.89
CA THR A 315 23.98 23.70 -4.70
C THR A 315 24.85 23.95 -3.46
N PRO A 316 24.68 25.07 -2.71
CA PRO A 316 25.53 25.36 -1.54
C PRO A 316 25.48 24.32 -0.42
N SER A 317 24.34 23.67 -0.16
CA SER A 317 24.19 22.66 0.90
C SER A 317 25.16 21.49 0.75
N SER A 318 25.41 21.04 -0.49
CA SER A 318 26.43 20.04 -0.83
C SER A 318 27.79 20.37 -0.23
N TYR A 319 28.17 21.65 -0.20
CA TYR A 319 29.47 22.07 0.34
C TYR A 319 29.45 22.23 1.86
N HIS A 320 28.28 22.39 2.48
CA HIS A 320 28.07 22.35 3.93
C HIS A 320 28.16 20.90 4.45
N GLU A 321 27.57 19.95 3.72
CA GLU A 321 27.72 18.51 3.93
C GLU A 321 29.18 18.09 3.76
N LEU A 322 29.77 18.35 2.59
CA LEU A 322 31.11 17.89 2.23
C LEU A 322 32.22 18.49 3.11
N ILE A 323 32.13 19.75 3.55
CA ILE A 323 33.16 20.29 4.46
C ILE A 323 33.09 19.63 5.84
N THR A 324 31.89 19.25 6.28
CA THR A 324 31.71 18.53 7.55
C THR A 324 32.33 17.14 7.44
N LEU A 325 32.07 16.40 6.34
CA LEU A 325 32.71 15.11 6.08
C LEU A 325 34.24 15.22 5.94
N TYR A 326 34.74 16.24 5.24
CA TYR A 326 36.18 16.46 5.05
C TYR A 326 36.90 16.77 6.37
N ARG A 327 36.36 17.67 7.21
CA ARG A 327 36.94 17.99 8.53
C ARG A 327 36.93 16.78 9.47
N ILE A 328 35.86 15.99 9.42
CA ILE A 328 35.77 14.71 10.12
C ILE A 328 36.87 13.73 9.66
N GLU A 329 37.13 13.64 8.35
CA GLU A 329 38.23 12.83 7.78
C GLU A 329 39.62 13.35 8.21
N GLN A 330 39.82 14.67 8.29
CA GLN A 330 41.05 15.28 8.81
C GLN A 330 41.25 15.09 10.34
N GLY A 331 40.30 14.44 11.03
CA GLY A 331 40.42 14.03 12.43
C GLY A 331 39.52 14.75 13.42
N GLU A 332 38.67 15.69 12.99
CA GLU A 332 37.71 16.40 13.85
C GLU A 332 36.50 15.53 14.25
N ARG A 333 36.76 14.36 14.86
CA ARG A 333 35.76 13.34 15.22
C ARG A 333 34.67 13.82 16.19
N ALA A 334 34.85 14.97 16.85
CA ALA A 334 33.79 15.59 17.66
C ALA A 334 32.53 15.90 16.84
N LEU A 335 32.69 16.37 15.60
CA LEU A 335 31.60 16.69 14.68
C LEU A 335 30.74 15.46 14.33
N TYR A 336 31.34 14.27 14.31
CA TYR A 336 30.56 13.02 14.17
C TYR A 336 29.66 12.80 15.39
N ASN A 337 30.20 12.93 16.60
CA ASN A 337 29.44 12.68 17.84
C ASN A 337 28.25 13.64 18.01
N GLU A 338 28.39 14.88 17.53
CA GLU A 338 27.34 15.89 17.51
C GLU A 338 26.18 15.54 16.54
N GLN A 339 26.46 14.93 15.38
CA GLN A 339 25.49 14.74 14.30
C GLN A 339 25.49 13.33 13.67
N ARG A 340 25.74 12.30 14.49
CA ARG A 340 25.99 10.89 14.09
C ARG A 340 25.12 10.37 12.94
N ILE A 341 23.80 10.53 13.06
CA ILE A 341 22.82 10.02 12.07
C ILE A 341 22.86 10.83 10.76
N ALA A 342 23.04 12.15 10.83
CA ALA A 342 23.12 13.00 9.63
C ALA A 342 24.41 12.72 8.84
N VAL A 343 25.54 12.54 9.53
CA VAL A 343 26.82 12.17 8.91
C VAL A 343 26.73 10.81 8.21
N LEU A 344 26.18 9.78 8.86
CA LEU A 344 26.02 8.47 8.23
C LEU A 344 25.06 8.51 7.03
N ARG A 345 23.95 9.24 7.10
CA ARG A 345 23.01 9.39 5.98
C ARG A 345 23.63 10.10 4.79
N SER A 346 24.36 11.21 5.01
CA SER A 346 25.10 11.92 3.97
C SER A 346 26.17 11.03 3.31
N LEU A 347 26.91 10.24 4.10
CA LEU A 347 27.87 9.26 3.58
C LEU A 347 27.19 8.18 2.70
N THR A 348 26.07 7.60 3.15
CA THR A 348 25.32 6.60 2.36
C THR A 348 24.76 7.19 1.06
N ASP A 349 24.26 8.42 1.09
CA ASP A 349 23.77 9.15 -0.10
C ASP A 349 24.90 9.39 -1.12
N TYR A 350 26.05 9.94 -0.71
CA TYR A 350 27.19 10.10 -1.62
C TYR A 350 27.73 8.78 -2.20
N LEU A 351 27.51 7.65 -1.51
CA LEU A 351 27.90 6.30 -1.93
C LEU A 351 26.82 5.55 -2.73
N SER A 352 25.56 6.03 -2.74
CA SER A 352 24.43 5.36 -3.40
C SER A 352 24.48 5.25 -4.93
N PRO A 353 25.13 6.17 -5.70
CA PRO A 353 25.19 6.02 -7.14
C PRO A 353 25.93 4.76 -7.60
N PRO A 354 25.54 4.15 -8.74
CA PRO A 354 26.30 3.07 -9.34
C PRO A 354 27.76 3.50 -9.62
N ASP A 355 28.69 2.58 -9.41
CA ASP A 355 30.14 2.80 -9.51
C ASP A 355 30.72 3.94 -8.63
N ALA A 356 30.01 4.37 -7.59
CA ALA A 356 30.54 5.33 -6.62
C ALA A 356 31.73 4.77 -5.82
N LEU A 357 31.67 3.50 -5.39
CA LEU A 357 32.64 2.90 -4.46
C LEU A 357 34.11 3.02 -4.90
N PRO A 358 34.53 2.67 -6.14
CA PRO A 358 35.92 2.83 -6.57
C PRO A 358 36.37 4.29 -6.67
N ARG A 359 35.43 5.23 -6.85
CA ARG A 359 35.71 6.67 -6.98
C ARG A 359 35.71 7.40 -5.63
N LYS A 360 34.97 6.89 -4.65
CA LYS A 360 34.69 7.54 -3.36
C LYS A 360 35.14 6.69 -2.15
N MET A 361 36.15 5.85 -2.33
CA MET A 361 36.71 4.98 -1.28
C MET A 361 36.93 5.70 0.05
N ARG A 362 37.42 6.95 0.04
CA ARG A 362 37.59 7.79 1.23
C ARG A 362 36.32 7.92 2.09
N LEU A 363 35.15 8.11 1.47
CA LEU A 363 33.87 8.17 2.20
C LEU A 363 33.41 6.79 2.66
N ASN A 364 33.65 5.73 1.89
CA ASN A 364 33.38 4.36 2.30
C ASN A 364 34.20 3.94 3.52
N ASP A 365 35.49 4.23 3.51
CA ASP A 365 36.42 3.86 4.57
C ASP A 365 36.12 4.68 5.84
N LEU A 366 35.71 5.95 5.68
CA LEU A 366 35.19 6.78 6.75
C LEU A 366 33.88 6.21 7.34
N PHE A 367 32.91 5.83 6.50
CA PHE A 367 31.67 5.18 6.94
C PHE A 367 31.95 3.87 7.72
N LEU A 368 32.83 3.02 7.19
CA LEU A 368 33.24 1.79 7.86
C LEU A 368 33.92 2.09 9.20
N SER A 369 34.72 3.16 9.31
CA SER A 369 35.31 3.57 10.59
C SER A 369 34.27 4.00 11.65
N PHE A 370 33.10 4.49 11.23
CA PHE A 370 31.99 4.81 12.13
C PHE A 370 31.08 3.62 12.43
N PHE A 371 30.87 2.72 11.46
CA PHE A 371 30.28 1.41 11.74
C PHE A 371 31.09 0.67 12.81
N ASP A 372 32.43 0.67 12.70
CA ASP A 372 33.31 0.03 13.68
C ASP A 372 33.20 0.68 15.06
N HIS A 373 33.17 2.02 15.12
CA HIS A 373 33.00 2.75 16.38
C HIS A 373 31.65 2.46 17.08
N GLU A 374 30.53 2.53 16.35
CA GLU A 374 29.21 2.22 16.92
C GLU A 374 29.06 0.72 17.22
N PHE A 375 29.71 -0.16 16.46
CA PHE A 375 29.73 -1.60 16.74
C PHE A 375 30.55 -1.93 18.00
N ASP A 376 31.64 -1.21 18.29
CA ASP A 376 32.35 -1.32 19.56
C ASP A 376 31.48 -0.84 20.73
N ARG A 377 30.79 0.30 20.60
CA ARG A 377 29.80 0.74 21.61
C ARG A 377 28.73 -0.31 21.88
N VAL A 378 28.24 -0.99 20.84
CA VAL A 378 27.28 -2.11 20.97
C VAL A 378 27.92 -3.37 21.59
N LYS A 379 29.24 -3.61 21.46
CA LYS A 379 29.93 -4.67 22.24
C LYS A 379 30.02 -4.31 23.72
N ASP A 380 30.17 -3.03 24.05
CA ASP A 380 30.18 -2.49 25.42
C ASP A 380 28.78 -2.40 26.07
N GLY A 381 27.73 -2.90 25.40
CA GLY A 381 26.37 -2.98 25.93
C GLY A 381 25.43 -1.83 25.53
N TYR A 382 25.86 -0.89 24.69
CA TYR A 382 24.99 0.17 24.17
C TYR A 382 23.85 -0.40 23.31
N ILE A 383 22.68 0.24 23.38
CA ILE A 383 21.55 -0.03 22.48
C ILE A 383 21.55 1.09 21.45
N PRO A 384 21.65 0.78 20.15
CA PRO A 384 21.81 1.81 19.14
C PRO A 384 20.53 2.63 18.94
N ASP A 385 20.71 3.91 18.64
CA ASP A 385 19.64 4.81 18.22
C ASP A 385 19.01 4.30 16.91
N VAL A 386 17.68 4.38 16.77
CA VAL A 386 16.94 3.84 15.60
C VAL A 386 17.51 4.32 14.25
N GLY A 387 17.87 5.60 14.15
CA GLY A 387 18.46 6.17 12.93
C GLY A 387 19.85 5.65 12.56
N LEU A 388 20.61 5.06 13.50
CA LEU A 388 21.86 4.34 13.18
C LEU A 388 21.57 2.99 12.52
N VAL A 389 20.57 2.28 13.06
CA VAL A 389 20.11 0.98 12.54
C VAL A 389 19.57 1.14 11.11
N ASP A 390 18.78 2.19 10.84
CA ASP A 390 18.42 2.62 9.48
C ASP A 390 19.66 2.87 8.61
N SER A 391 20.59 3.71 9.08
CA SER A 391 21.76 4.11 8.27
C SER A 391 22.63 2.92 7.85
N PHE A 392 22.77 1.91 8.72
CA PHE A 392 23.48 0.68 8.41
C PHE A 392 22.67 -0.31 7.54
N LYS A 393 21.33 -0.39 7.71
CA LYS A 393 20.42 -1.09 6.77
C LYS A 393 20.55 -0.52 5.36
N ASP A 394 20.56 0.80 5.23
CA ASP A 394 20.58 1.47 3.93
C ASP A 394 21.96 1.36 3.26
N TYR A 395 23.07 1.50 4.00
CA TYR A 395 24.40 1.17 3.46
C TYR A 395 24.50 -0.29 2.99
N TYR A 396 23.87 -1.24 3.69
CA TYR A 396 23.82 -2.64 3.24
C TYR A 396 22.99 -2.82 1.95
N LYS A 397 21.94 -2.01 1.68
CA LYS A 397 21.26 -2.01 0.37
C LYS A 397 22.23 -1.63 -0.76
N VAL A 398 23.15 -0.69 -0.52
CA VAL A 398 24.15 -0.24 -1.50
C VAL A 398 25.32 -1.24 -1.62
N HIS A 399 25.83 -1.77 -0.50
CA HIS A 399 27.07 -2.56 -0.41
C HIS A 399 26.94 -3.83 0.46
N ALA A 400 25.96 -4.69 0.16
CA ALA A 400 25.65 -5.90 0.94
C ALA A 400 26.86 -6.84 1.15
N ARG A 401 27.53 -7.24 0.06
CA ARG A 401 28.49 -8.37 0.05
C ARG A 401 29.73 -8.19 0.94
N SER A 402 30.14 -6.96 1.23
CA SER A 402 31.31 -6.66 2.08
C SER A 402 30.94 -6.51 3.56
N SER A 403 29.68 -6.20 3.87
CA SER A 403 29.23 -5.76 5.20
C SER A 403 28.37 -6.79 5.94
N GLU A 404 27.67 -7.68 5.23
CA GLU A 404 26.67 -8.63 5.74
C GLU A 404 27.04 -9.29 7.08
N ASN A 405 28.17 -10.00 7.13
CA ASN A 405 28.59 -10.74 8.32
C ASN A 405 28.79 -9.87 9.57
N ARG A 406 29.20 -8.61 9.38
CA ARG A 406 29.45 -7.62 10.43
C ARG A 406 28.15 -6.97 10.87
N LEU A 407 27.30 -6.55 9.92
CA LEU A 407 25.98 -5.98 10.20
C LEU A 407 25.08 -6.98 10.93
N VAL A 408 25.05 -8.25 10.51
CA VAL A 408 24.30 -9.29 11.22
C VAL A 408 24.81 -9.49 12.65
N GLU A 409 26.12 -9.41 12.91
CA GLU A 409 26.63 -9.48 14.28
C GLU A 409 26.29 -8.24 15.11
N TYR A 410 26.36 -7.05 14.52
CA TYR A 410 25.89 -5.79 15.12
C TYR A 410 24.42 -5.90 15.53
N LEU A 411 23.55 -6.43 14.67
CA LEU A 411 22.12 -6.63 14.95
C LEU A 411 21.89 -7.68 16.06
N ILE A 412 22.60 -8.81 16.02
CA ILE A 412 22.56 -9.85 17.08
C ILE A 412 22.94 -9.26 18.45
N ARG A 413 24.01 -8.45 18.53
CA ARG A 413 24.43 -7.80 19.77
C ARG A 413 23.45 -6.71 20.21
N SER A 414 22.97 -5.88 19.28
CA SER A 414 21.98 -4.82 19.55
C SER A 414 20.70 -5.39 20.16
N LEU A 415 20.18 -6.49 19.61
CA LEU A 415 19.02 -7.19 20.15
C LEU A 415 19.30 -7.81 21.53
N ASN A 416 20.44 -8.46 21.73
CA ASN A 416 20.83 -9.00 23.04
C ASN A 416 20.88 -7.89 24.13
N ASN A 417 21.47 -6.74 23.81
CA ASN A 417 21.51 -5.58 24.71
C ASN A 417 20.09 -5.05 24.99
N ALA A 418 19.25 -4.94 23.96
CA ALA A 418 17.86 -4.48 24.09
C ALA A 418 16.98 -5.44 24.92
N TYR A 419 17.11 -6.75 24.75
CA TYR A 419 16.47 -7.75 25.60
C TYR A 419 16.99 -7.68 27.05
N THR A 420 18.30 -7.53 27.24
CA THR A 420 18.93 -7.44 28.57
C THR A 420 18.44 -6.20 29.35
N ALA A 421 18.31 -5.06 28.68
CA ALA A 421 17.73 -3.84 29.25
C ALA A 421 16.19 -3.82 29.27
N ARG A 422 15.52 -4.85 28.72
CA ARG A 422 14.07 -4.97 28.55
C ARG A 422 13.43 -3.84 27.70
N ASN A 423 14.19 -3.26 26.78
CA ASN A 423 13.70 -2.23 25.85
C ASN A 423 12.91 -2.89 24.70
N THR A 424 11.62 -3.09 24.91
CA THR A 424 10.71 -3.73 23.93
C THR A 424 10.51 -2.91 22.65
N GLU A 425 10.67 -1.59 22.70
CA GLU A 425 10.58 -0.70 21.55
C GLU A 425 11.76 -0.92 20.59
N ALA A 426 13.00 -0.84 21.11
CA ALA A 426 14.20 -1.13 20.35
C ALA A 426 14.22 -2.58 19.81
N VAL A 427 13.78 -3.55 20.60
CA VAL A 427 13.60 -4.94 20.13
C VAL A 427 12.65 -4.98 18.93
N THR A 428 11.46 -4.39 19.03
CA THR A 428 10.44 -4.42 17.97
C THR A 428 10.94 -3.74 16.68
N TYR A 429 11.56 -2.58 16.81
CA TYR A 429 12.09 -1.82 15.68
C TYR A 429 13.26 -2.53 14.97
N ILE A 430 14.17 -3.17 15.71
CA ILE A 430 15.28 -3.89 15.10
C ILE A 430 14.79 -5.15 14.35
N TYR A 431 13.78 -5.87 14.84
CA TYR A 431 13.17 -6.96 14.04
C TYR A 431 12.45 -6.42 12.80
N HIS A 432 11.72 -5.29 12.88
CA HIS A 432 11.11 -4.66 11.70
C HIS A 432 12.17 -4.32 10.62
N THR A 433 13.30 -3.74 11.04
CA THR A 433 14.46 -3.46 10.17
C THR A 433 15.00 -4.72 9.47
N ILE A 434 14.99 -5.86 10.16
CA ILE A 434 15.44 -7.16 9.65
C ILE A 434 14.41 -7.78 8.69
N GLU A 435 13.11 -7.60 8.97
CA GLU A 435 11.99 -8.06 8.14
C GLU A 435 11.85 -7.26 6.83
N GLU A 436 12.06 -5.94 6.87
CA GLU A 436 12.04 -5.03 5.71
C GLU A 436 13.02 -5.42 4.58
N ASN A 437 14.10 -6.15 4.88
CA ASN A 437 15.12 -6.52 3.91
C ASN A 437 15.28 -8.06 3.85
N PRO A 438 14.63 -8.73 2.87
CA PRO A 438 14.63 -10.20 2.79
C PRO A 438 16.02 -10.85 2.72
N SER A 439 17.03 -10.16 2.20
CA SER A 439 18.41 -10.67 2.14
C SER A 439 19.10 -10.59 3.51
N LEU A 440 18.99 -9.43 4.18
CA LEU A 440 19.50 -9.23 5.54
C LEU A 440 18.80 -10.15 6.54
N GLY A 441 17.47 -10.28 6.43
CA GLY A 441 16.66 -11.22 7.19
C GLY A 441 17.12 -12.66 7.01
N LYS A 442 17.33 -13.11 5.76
CA LYS A 442 17.86 -14.46 5.50
C LYS A 442 19.22 -14.68 6.17
N ALA A 443 20.17 -13.75 6.01
CA ALA A 443 21.50 -13.83 6.62
C ALA A 443 21.44 -13.83 8.16
N TYR A 444 20.59 -12.98 8.74
CA TYR A 444 20.36 -12.89 10.18
C TYR A 444 19.78 -14.20 10.75
N PHE A 445 18.64 -14.66 10.24
CA PHE A 445 17.99 -15.85 10.78
C PHE A 445 18.83 -17.12 10.56
N THR A 446 19.55 -17.26 9.44
CA THR A 446 20.51 -18.37 9.27
C THR A 446 21.65 -18.33 10.30
N LYS A 447 22.22 -17.15 10.62
CA LYS A 447 23.30 -17.02 11.62
C LYS A 447 22.81 -17.19 13.07
N VAL A 448 21.55 -16.85 13.36
CA VAL A 448 20.92 -17.10 14.67
C VAL A 448 20.56 -18.58 14.84
N LEU A 449 19.86 -19.17 13.87
CA LEU A 449 19.38 -20.57 13.95
C LEU A 449 20.51 -21.60 13.99
N GLY A 450 21.63 -21.31 13.33
CA GLY A 450 22.86 -22.12 13.41
C GLY A 450 23.56 -22.13 14.77
N ASN A 451 23.06 -21.41 15.79
CA ASN A 451 23.61 -21.41 17.15
C ASN A 451 22.49 -21.57 18.19
N PRO A 452 22.38 -22.74 18.87
CA PRO A 452 21.31 -23.01 19.84
C PRO A 452 21.14 -21.97 20.96
N ALA A 453 22.22 -21.31 21.39
CA ALA A 453 22.15 -20.26 22.41
C ALA A 453 21.52 -18.97 21.85
N LEU A 454 21.86 -18.58 20.61
CA LEU A 454 21.22 -17.46 19.93
C LEU A 454 19.77 -17.78 19.56
N THR A 455 19.47 -19.02 19.15
CA THR A 455 18.10 -19.48 18.92
C THR A 455 17.25 -19.29 20.18
N LYS A 456 17.72 -19.78 21.34
CA LYS A 456 16.97 -19.65 22.60
C LYS A 456 16.84 -18.20 23.09
N MET A 457 17.87 -17.37 22.86
CA MET A 457 17.92 -15.98 23.33
C MET A 457 17.17 -14.99 22.41
N LEU A 458 17.19 -15.20 21.09
CA LEU A 458 16.74 -14.22 20.09
C LEU A 458 15.63 -14.77 19.17
N PHE A 459 15.62 -16.06 18.83
CA PHE A 459 14.59 -16.60 17.93
C PHE A 459 13.31 -17.01 18.67
N ILE A 460 13.43 -17.71 19.81
CA ILE A 460 12.25 -18.16 20.56
C ILE A 460 11.40 -16.99 21.10
N PRO A 461 11.95 -15.91 21.69
CA PRO A 461 11.15 -14.76 22.14
C PRO A 461 10.53 -13.98 20.98
N TYR A 462 11.22 -13.93 19.83
CA TYR A 462 10.69 -13.38 18.59
C TYR A 462 9.47 -14.17 18.09
N MET A 463 9.57 -15.50 18.01
CA MET A 463 8.45 -16.35 17.62
C MET A 463 7.30 -16.30 18.62
N ASP A 464 7.56 -16.19 19.91
CA ASP A 464 6.54 -15.98 20.95
C ASP A 464 5.76 -14.69 20.70
N SER A 465 6.45 -13.59 20.37
CA SER A 465 5.81 -12.34 19.94
C SER A 465 4.99 -12.49 18.66
N GLN A 466 5.51 -13.15 17.62
CA GLN A 466 4.77 -13.34 16.35
C GLN A 466 3.56 -14.26 16.52
N MET A 467 3.66 -15.35 17.30
CA MET A 467 2.52 -16.22 17.62
C MET A 467 1.48 -15.54 18.51
N LYS A 468 1.88 -14.62 19.39
CA LYS A 468 0.94 -13.82 20.19
C LYS A 468 0.14 -12.83 19.35
N ARG A 469 0.70 -12.33 18.24
CA ARG A 469 0.04 -11.41 17.30
C ARG A 469 -1.05 -12.09 16.44
N THR A 470 -1.02 -13.42 16.25
CA THR A 470 -2.09 -14.10 15.49
C THR A 470 -3.33 -14.31 16.37
N PRO A 471 -4.55 -13.92 15.94
CA PRO A 471 -5.73 -13.98 16.79
C PRO A 471 -6.34 -15.38 16.90
N ASP A 472 -6.18 -16.21 15.86
CA ASP A 472 -6.88 -17.49 15.66
C ASP A 472 -5.91 -18.66 15.40
N ALA A 473 -6.42 -19.89 15.44
CA ALA A 473 -5.62 -21.08 15.13
C ALA A 473 -5.12 -21.09 13.66
N LYS A 474 -5.86 -20.49 12.72
CA LYS A 474 -5.50 -20.41 11.30
C LYS A 474 -4.28 -19.49 11.07
N GLY A 475 -4.22 -18.33 11.71
CA GLY A 475 -3.06 -17.44 11.68
C GLY A 475 -1.84 -18.08 12.33
N LEU A 476 -2.01 -18.69 13.50
CA LEU A 476 -0.94 -19.42 14.19
C LEU A 476 -0.31 -20.51 13.30
N LEU A 477 -1.14 -21.37 12.70
CA LEU A 477 -0.66 -22.44 11.81
C LEU A 477 0.03 -21.89 10.55
N ALA A 478 -0.34 -20.70 10.05
CA ALA A 478 0.38 -20.08 8.93
C ALA A 478 1.82 -19.73 9.31
N VAL A 479 2.02 -19.09 10.47
CA VAL A 479 3.35 -18.73 11.00
C VAL A 479 4.19 -19.98 11.31
N VAL A 480 3.59 -21.01 11.91
CA VAL A 480 4.30 -22.27 12.21
C VAL A 480 4.76 -22.96 10.91
N HIS A 481 3.91 -23.00 9.89
CA HIS A 481 4.25 -23.58 8.58
C HIS A 481 5.37 -22.81 7.87
N GLU A 482 5.26 -21.48 7.79
CA GLU A 482 6.25 -20.64 7.10
C GLU A 482 7.66 -20.88 7.65
N TRP A 483 7.81 -20.81 8.98
CA TRP A 483 9.12 -20.93 9.61
C TRP A 483 9.64 -22.37 9.66
N GLY A 484 8.78 -23.34 9.97
CA GLY A 484 9.17 -24.75 10.07
C GLY A 484 9.35 -25.46 8.73
N SER A 485 8.78 -24.97 7.63
CA SER A 485 9.07 -25.49 6.27
C SER A 485 10.34 -24.87 5.68
N ARG A 486 10.63 -23.60 6.01
CA ARG A 486 11.77 -22.83 5.50
C ARG A 486 13.10 -23.14 6.20
N TYR A 487 13.07 -23.54 7.48
CA TYR A 487 14.24 -23.84 8.30
C TYR A 487 14.05 -25.14 9.08
N ILE A 488 14.83 -26.17 8.77
CA ILE A 488 14.75 -27.49 9.44
C ILE A 488 15.23 -27.43 10.91
N GLU A 489 16.09 -26.45 11.21
CA GLU A 489 16.54 -26.11 12.56
C GLU A 489 15.40 -25.56 13.44
N VAL A 490 14.33 -25.03 12.83
CA VAL A 490 13.14 -24.51 13.54
C VAL A 490 12.16 -25.63 13.84
N SER A 491 11.81 -26.46 12.85
CA SER A 491 10.85 -27.55 13.05
C SER A 491 11.33 -28.58 14.09
N ALA A 492 12.64 -28.88 14.08
CA ALA A 492 13.29 -29.76 15.05
C ALA A 492 13.57 -29.12 16.43
N ASN A 493 13.28 -27.83 16.65
CA ASN A 493 13.60 -27.15 17.90
C ASN A 493 12.53 -27.40 18.99
N ALA A 494 12.90 -28.08 20.07
CA ALA A 494 11.98 -28.44 21.14
C ALA A 494 11.32 -27.24 21.87
N ASP A 495 12.01 -26.11 22.04
CA ASP A 495 11.41 -24.90 22.62
C ASP A 495 10.34 -24.33 21.66
N PHE A 496 10.60 -24.34 20.34
CA PHE A 496 9.65 -23.89 19.31
C PHE A 496 8.42 -24.83 19.21
N GLN A 497 8.64 -26.15 19.25
CA GLN A 497 7.54 -27.13 19.25
C GLN A 497 6.61 -26.95 20.46
N LEU A 498 7.19 -26.76 21.66
CA LEU A 498 6.43 -26.53 22.89
C LEU A 498 5.71 -25.17 22.86
N LEU A 499 6.35 -24.13 22.33
CA LEU A 499 5.73 -22.83 22.12
C LEU A 499 4.50 -22.95 21.20
N ALA A 500 4.65 -23.59 20.03
CA ALA A 500 3.55 -23.81 19.08
C ALA A 500 2.40 -24.64 19.67
N GLU A 501 2.71 -25.72 20.41
CA GLU A 501 1.72 -26.51 21.15
C GLU A 501 0.95 -25.63 22.17
N SER A 502 1.68 -24.85 22.97
CA SER A 502 1.07 -23.99 24.01
C SER A 502 0.20 -22.87 23.42
N ALA A 503 0.63 -22.28 22.30
CA ALA A 503 -0.14 -21.28 21.57
C ALA A 503 -1.40 -21.89 20.95
N LEU A 504 -1.32 -23.10 20.37
CA LEU A 504 -2.47 -23.78 19.76
C LEU A 504 -3.52 -24.13 20.82
N MET A 505 -3.11 -24.69 21.96
CA MET A 505 -3.99 -24.92 23.11
C MET A 505 -4.62 -23.62 23.63
N GLY A 506 -3.87 -22.51 23.62
CA GLY A 506 -4.36 -21.19 24.01
C GLY A 506 -5.38 -20.59 23.05
N ARG A 507 -5.25 -20.85 21.73
CA ARG A 507 -6.22 -20.44 20.71
C ARG A 507 -7.47 -21.31 20.77
N LEU A 508 -7.32 -22.63 20.85
CA LEU A 508 -8.43 -23.58 20.90
C LEU A 508 -9.41 -23.32 22.06
N ARG A 509 -8.90 -22.96 23.26
CA ARG A 509 -9.75 -22.56 24.41
C ARG A 509 -10.56 -21.26 24.21
N ALA A 510 -10.24 -20.46 23.19
CA ALA A 510 -10.99 -19.26 22.83
C ALA A 510 -11.98 -19.50 21.67
N GLU A 511 -11.94 -20.67 21.02
CA GLU A 511 -12.82 -20.99 19.90
C GLU A 511 -14.24 -21.31 20.37
N ARG A 512 -15.23 -20.59 19.81
CA ARG A 512 -16.66 -20.86 20.06
C ARG A 512 -17.14 -22.20 19.50
N LYS A 513 -16.33 -22.84 18.66
CA LYS A 513 -16.66 -24.06 17.92
C LYS A 513 -15.46 -25.03 17.93
N PRO A 514 -15.17 -25.66 19.08
CA PRO A 514 -13.92 -26.41 19.26
C PRO A 514 -13.78 -27.58 18.27
N VAL A 515 -14.86 -28.29 17.94
CA VAL A 515 -14.81 -29.45 17.05
C VAL A 515 -14.55 -29.05 15.58
N GLU A 516 -15.25 -28.03 15.07
CA GLU A 516 -15.02 -27.50 13.72
C GLU A 516 -13.59 -26.92 13.58
N ALA A 517 -13.08 -26.26 14.63
CA ALA A 517 -11.71 -25.77 14.66
C ALA A 517 -10.66 -26.91 14.59
N VAL A 518 -10.82 -27.97 15.40
CA VAL A 518 -9.93 -29.13 15.36
C VAL A 518 -10.03 -29.89 14.03
N ALA A 519 -11.22 -29.98 13.43
CA ALA A 519 -11.39 -30.55 12.09
C ALA A 519 -10.61 -29.76 11.02
N ALA A 520 -10.69 -28.43 11.04
CA ALA A 520 -9.93 -27.56 10.16
C ALA A 520 -8.41 -27.64 10.39
N ILE A 521 -7.97 -27.77 11.66
CA ILE A 521 -6.56 -28.00 12.01
C ILE A 521 -6.06 -29.31 11.38
N HIS A 522 -6.72 -30.44 11.63
CA HIS A 522 -6.29 -31.74 11.07
C HIS A 522 -6.35 -31.76 9.53
N GLN A 523 -7.35 -31.13 8.92
CA GLN A 523 -7.40 -30.97 7.46
C GLN A 523 -6.18 -30.22 6.93
N ARG A 524 -5.77 -29.13 7.59
CA ARG A 524 -4.64 -28.31 7.16
C ARG A 524 -3.28 -28.93 7.44
N LEU A 525 -3.12 -29.65 8.55
CA LEU A 525 -1.89 -30.41 8.83
C LEU A 525 -1.71 -31.52 7.77
N ARG A 526 -2.76 -32.29 7.47
CA ARG A 526 -2.75 -33.29 6.37
C ARG A 526 -2.48 -32.67 5.00
N GLN A 527 -2.89 -31.42 4.74
CA GLN A 527 -2.54 -30.72 3.50
C GLN A 527 -1.03 -30.49 3.40
N TRP A 528 -0.36 -30.11 4.50
CA TRP A 528 1.10 -29.97 4.53
C TRP A 528 1.79 -31.30 4.25
N ASP A 529 1.41 -32.36 4.98
CA ASP A 529 1.95 -33.71 4.79
C ASP A 529 1.73 -34.20 3.33
N SER A 530 0.55 -33.97 2.75
CA SER A 530 0.22 -34.36 1.37
C SER A 530 0.91 -33.54 0.27
N SER A 531 1.51 -32.39 0.61
CA SER A 531 2.22 -31.54 -0.35
C SER A 531 3.65 -32.02 -0.63
N SER A 532 4.14 -32.96 0.18
CA SER A 532 5.47 -33.56 0.06
C SER A 532 5.62 -34.38 -1.23
N ALA A 533 6.67 -34.08 -2.00
CA ALA A 533 6.97 -34.79 -3.24
C ALA A 533 7.24 -36.28 -2.97
N VAL A 534 6.64 -37.16 -3.80
CA VAL A 534 6.61 -38.62 -3.59
C VAL A 534 7.99 -39.18 -3.23
N GLY A 535 8.13 -39.67 -1.99
CA GLY A 535 9.36 -40.26 -1.47
C GLY A 535 10.27 -39.33 -0.65
N LYS A 536 9.89 -38.08 -0.39
CA LYS A 536 10.61 -37.17 0.52
C LYS A 536 9.65 -36.47 1.49
N LEU A 537 9.74 -36.83 2.77
CA LEU A 537 9.06 -36.12 3.88
C LEU A 537 9.52 -34.66 3.94
N SER A 538 8.60 -33.75 4.26
CA SER A 538 8.90 -32.33 4.52
C SER A 538 9.74 -32.14 5.80
N PRO A 539 10.40 -30.98 5.99
CA PRO A 539 11.06 -30.63 7.24
C PRO A 539 10.11 -30.61 8.46
N LEU A 540 8.80 -30.43 8.23
CA LEU A 540 7.77 -30.47 9.26
C LEU A 540 7.50 -31.93 9.70
N GLU A 541 7.22 -32.83 8.75
CA GLU A 541 7.03 -34.26 9.02
C GLU A 541 8.26 -34.90 9.67
N GLN A 542 9.46 -34.63 9.15
CA GLN A 542 10.73 -35.16 9.69
C GLN A 542 10.99 -34.77 11.15
N SER A 543 10.36 -33.70 11.64
CA SER A 543 10.51 -33.20 13.01
C SER A 543 9.46 -33.73 14.00
N GLY A 544 8.42 -34.43 13.52
CA GLY A 544 7.25 -34.81 14.32
C GLY A 544 6.32 -33.65 14.70
N LEU A 545 6.55 -32.42 14.20
CA LEU A 545 5.75 -31.25 14.57
C LEU A 545 4.30 -31.34 14.08
N THR A 546 4.02 -31.93 12.91
CA THR A 546 2.63 -32.11 12.43
C THR A 546 1.87 -33.12 13.31
N GLU A 547 2.48 -34.27 13.62
CA GLU A 547 1.94 -35.26 14.57
C GLU A 547 1.71 -34.63 15.96
N ARG A 548 2.68 -33.90 16.51
CA ARG A 548 2.56 -33.24 17.81
C ARG A 548 1.40 -32.24 17.88
N LEU A 549 1.15 -31.48 16.81
CA LEU A 549 0.03 -30.54 16.77
C LEU A 549 -1.32 -31.25 16.60
N GLN A 550 -1.37 -32.38 15.88
CA GLN A 550 -2.55 -33.26 15.83
C GLN A 550 -2.85 -33.85 17.22
N GLU A 551 -1.85 -34.43 17.91
CA GLU A 551 -2.01 -34.96 19.27
C GLU A 551 -2.46 -33.88 20.27
N ALA A 552 -1.96 -32.65 20.14
CA ALA A 552 -2.38 -31.53 20.99
C ALA A 552 -3.86 -31.17 20.78
N SER A 553 -4.33 -31.13 19.52
CA SER A 553 -5.74 -30.84 19.21
C SER A 553 -6.69 -32.01 19.51
N ASP A 554 -6.27 -33.26 19.30
CA ASP A 554 -7.02 -34.45 19.74
C ASP A 554 -7.13 -34.47 21.28
N ARG A 555 -6.03 -34.20 22.00
CA ARG A 555 -6.02 -34.11 23.47
C ARG A 555 -6.95 -33.01 23.98
N TYR A 556 -7.04 -31.87 23.28
CA TYR A 556 -7.96 -30.78 23.64
C TYR A 556 -9.43 -31.25 23.62
N LEU A 557 -9.86 -31.94 22.56
CA LEU A 557 -11.22 -32.51 22.50
C LEU A 557 -11.49 -33.51 23.63
N LEU A 558 -10.49 -34.28 24.06
CA LEU A 558 -10.61 -35.25 25.14
C LEU A 558 -10.52 -34.65 26.55
N THR A 559 -10.02 -33.43 26.71
CA THR A 559 -9.80 -32.78 28.02
C THR A 559 -10.81 -31.70 28.35
N GLU A 560 -11.20 -30.88 27.36
CA GLU A 560 -11.89 -29.60 27.61
C GLU A 560 -13.18 -29.41 26.81
N VAL A 561 -13.64 -30.44 26.08
CA VAL A 561 -14.94 -30.44 25.40
C VAL A 561 -15.82 -31.56 25.95
N GLU A 562 -16.94 -31.21 26.60
CA GLU A 562 -17.88 -32.19 27.15
C GLU A 562 -18.86 -32.71 26.09
N LEU A 563 -19.21 -34.01 26.14
CA LEU A 563 -20.12 -34.64 25.18
C LEU A 563 -21.48 -33.91 25.09
N LYS A 564 -21.98 -33.40 26.23
CA LYS A 564 -23.26 -32.66 26.33
C LYS A 564 -23.30 -31.37 25.46
N GLU A 565 -22.14 -30.85 25.05
CA GLU A 565 -21.98 -29.59 24.33
C GLU A 565 -21.75 -29.79 22.81
N ILE A 566 -21.64 -31.04 22.35
CA ILE A 566 -21.39 -31.41 20.95
C ILE A 566 -22.68 -31.93 20.30
N SER A 567 -23.03 -31.49 19.09
CA SER A 567 -24.14 -32.08 18.32
C SER A 567 -23.71 -33.36 17.58
N PRO A 568 -24.64 -34.25 17.18
CA PRO A 568 -24.30 -35.43 16.38
C PRO A 568 -23.52 -35.11 15.10
N ASP A 569 -23.93 -34.05 14.39
CA ASP A 569 -23.25 -33.58 13.17
C ASP A 569 -21.79 -33.18 13.45
N GLN A 570 -21.50 -32.65 14.64
CA GLN A 570 -20.15 -32.31 15.07
C GLN A 570 -19.38 -33.55 15.54
N VAL A 571 -20.00 -34.50 16.24
CA VAL A 571 -19.34 -35.77 16.59
C VAL A 571 -18.83 -36.49 15.33
N VAL A 572 -19.63 -36.55 14.27
CA VAL A 572 -19.23 -37.14 12.97
C VAL A 572 -18.04 -36.42 12.31
N GLN A 573 -17.77 -35.15 12.67
CA GLN A 573 -16.64 -34.36 12.14
C GLN A 573 -15.33 -34.50 12.95
N ILE A 574 -15.32 -35.19 14.09
CA ILE A 574 -14.13 -35.34 14.94
C ILE A 574 -13.03 -36.12 14.19
N PRO A 575 -11.83 -35.55 13.98
CA PRO A 575 -10.82 -36.16 13.09
C PRO A 575 -10.33 -37.53 13.51
N PHE A 576 -10.16 -37.79 14.82
CA PHE A 576 -9.50 -39.01 15.27
C PHE A 576 -10.26 -40.30 14.97
N PHE A 577 -11.57 -40.25 14.68
CA PHE A 577 -12.32 -41.43 14.21
C PHE A 577 -11.87 -41.95 12.85
N THR A 578 -11.23 -41.10 12.04
CA THR A 578 -10.66 -41.50 10.74
C THR A 578 -9.29 -42.20 10.85
N ARG A 579 -8.76 -42.39 12.08
CA ARG A 579 -7.45 -43.00 12.32
C ARG A 579 -7.47 -44.53 12.14
N PRO A 580 -6.55 -45.13 11.37
CA PRO A 580 -6.44 -46.58 11.24
C PRO A 580 -5.93 -47.26 12.53
N ASP A 581 -5.31 -46.51 13.45
CA ASP A 581 -4.78 -47.01 14.73
C ASP A 581 -5.71 -46.72 15.92
N LEU A 582 -6.93 -46.21 15.72
CA LEU A 582 -7.83 -45.69 16.76
C LEU A 582 -7.90 -46.56 18.03
N VAL A 583 -8.13 -47.87 17.90
CA VAL A 583 -8.22 -48.80 19.04
C VAL A 583 -6.89 -48.89 19.82
N GLN A 584 -5.75 -48.86 19.12
CA GLN A 584 -4.42 -48.87 19.74
C GLN A 584 -4.07 -47.51 20.37
N TRP A 585 -4.52 -46.41 19.77
CA TRP A 585 -4.35 -45.06 20.29
C TRP A 585 -5.16 -44.86 21.58
N VAL A 586 -6.46 -45.18 21.58
CA VAL A 586 -7.31 -45.16 22.78
C VAL A 586 -6.77 -46.12 23.86
N GLY A 587 -6.17 -47.25 23.47
CA GLY A 587 -5.50 -48.17 24.39
C GLY A 587 -4.29 -47.57 25.13
N LYS A 588 -3.66 -46.52 24.61
CA LYS A 588 -2.52 -45.80 25.23
C LYS A 588 -2.96 -44.61 26.11
N LEU A 589 -4.21 -44.17 26.02
CA LEU A 589 -4.70 -42.99 26.74
C LEU A 589 -4.77 -43.21 28.27
N PRO A 590 -4.40 -42.22 29.09
CA PRO A 590 -4.69 -42.21 30.52
C PRO A 590 -6.19 -42.41 30.80
N ALA A 591 -6.52 -43.13 31.87
CA ALA A 591 -7.89 -43.52 32.23
C ALA A 591 -8.98 -42.43 32.05
N PRO A 592 -8.84 -41.17 32.52
CA PRO A 592 -9.87 -40.14 32.32
C PRO A 592 -10.08 -39.77 30.84
N LEU A 593 -9.01 -39.71 30.04
CA LEU A 593 -9.08 -39.41 28.61
C LEU A 593 -9.65 -40.61 27.84
N LYS A 594 -9.30 -41.83 28.25
CA LYS A 594 -9.84 -43.06 27.67
C LYS A 594 -11.36 -43.14 27.81
N GLY A 595 -11.92 -42.83 28.97
CA GLY A 595 -13.38 -42.79 29.15
C GLY A 595 -14.07 -41.76 28.25
N GLN A 596 -13.51 -40.55 28.11
CA GLN A 596 -14.05 -39.55 27.17
C GLN A 596 -13.94 -40.02 25.71
N ALA A 597 -12.84 -40.66 25.32
CA ALA A 597 -12.66 -41.20 23.98
C ALA A 597 -13.67 -42.32 23.66
N VAL A 598 -13.90 -43.26 24.58
CA VAL A 598 -14.87 -44.37 24.38
C VAL A 598 -16.31 -43.84 24.31
N ARG A 599 -16.70 -42.87 25.14
CA ARG A 599 -18.01 -42.21 25.04
C ARG A 599 -18.21 -41.47 23.71
N LEU A 600 -17.16 -40.83 23.20
CA LEU A 600 -17.18 -40.17 21.89
C LEU A 600 -17.25 -41.20 20.74
N ILE A 601 -16.57 -42.35 20.83
CA ILE A 601 -16.69 -43.46 19.87
C ILE A 601 -18.14 -43.98 19.82
N ALA A 602 -18.75 -44.30 20.96
CA ALA A 602 -20.15 -44.76 20.99
C ALA A 602 -21.13 -43.72 20.42
N ALA A 603 -20.90 -42.43 20.68
CA ALA A 603 -21.67 -41.34 20.09
C ALA A 603 -21.49 -41.24 18.56
N TYR A 604 -20.28 -41.49 18.06
CA TYR A 604 -19.96 -41.53 16.64
C TYR A 604 -20.61 -42.73 15.94
N ASP A 605 -20.36 -43.94 16.42
CA ASP A 605 -20.85 -45.18 15.79
C ASP A 605 -22.39 -45.21 15.76
N TRP A 606 -23.06 -44.64 16.76
CA TRP A 606 -24.52 -44.50 16.79
C TRP A 606 -25.04 -43.57 15.68
N PHE A 607 -24.49 -42.35 15.52
CA PHE A 607 -25.05 -41.34 14.61
C PHE A 607 -24.44 -41.35 13.20
N ASN A 608 -23.24 -41.92 13.03
CA ASN A 608 -22.63 -42.14 11.72
C ASN A 608 -23.24 -43.35 10.98
N THR A 609 -23.73 -44.35 11.73
CA THR A 609 -24.39 -45.53 11.15
C THR A 609 -25.84 -45.22 10.76
N GLU A 610 -26.34 -45.85 9.69
CA GLU A 610 -27.73 -45.75 9.24
C GLU A 610 -28.67 -46.60 10.13
N GLU A 611 -28.29 -47.86 10.38
CA GLU A 611 -28.98 -48.80 11.27
C GLU A 611 -28.06 -49.23 12.44
N PRO A 612 -27.89 -48.41 13.50
CA PRO A 612 -27.04 -48.76 14.64
C PRO A 612 -27.68 -49.84 15.53
N GLU A 613 -27.02 -51.00 15.63
CA GLU A 613 -27.37 -52.01 16.63
C GLU A 613 -27.07 -51.52 18.07
N PRO A 614 -27.76 -52.03 19.10
CA PRO A 614 -27.46 -51.66 20.50
C PRO A 614 -26.02 -51.92 20.95
N ALA A 615 -25.28 -52.77 20.24
CA ALA A 615 -23.86 -53.08 20.48
C ALA A 615 -22.92 -51.86 20.33
N VAL A 616 -23.37 -50.72 19.79
CA VAL A 616 -22.62 -49.45 19.84
C VAL A 616 -22.39 -48.93 21.27
N LEU A 617 -23.02 -49.54 22.28
CA LEU A 617 -22.84 -49.26 23.70
C LEU A 617 -21.98 -50.31 24.43
N ASP A 618 -21.50 -51.35 23.73
CA ASP A 618 -20.72 -52.43 24.35
C ASP A 618 -19.33 -51.94 24.80
N GLY A 619 -18.94 -52.35 26.02
CA GLY A 619 -17.63 -52.02 26.60
C GLY A 619 -17.53 -50.66 27.30
N LEU A 620 -18.62 -49.88 27.37
CA LEU A 620 -18.75 -48.72 28.25
C LEU A 620 -19.08 -49.17 29.69
N GLU A 621 -18.66 -48.40 30.70
CA GLU A 621 -19.18 -48.61 32.06
C GLU A 621 -20.67 -48.18 32.14
N PRO A 622 -21.51 -48.73 33.04
CA PRO A 622 -22.94 -48.41 33.09
C PRO A 622 -23.24 -46.90 33.24
N GLY A 623 -22.46 -46.20 34.08
CA GLY A 623 -22.52 -44.74 34.25
C GLY A 623 -21.84 -43.93 33.13
N GLU A 624 -21.36 -44.58 32.07
CA GLU A 624 -20.98 -43.96 30.80
C GLU A 624 -22.06 -44.21 29.73
N VAL A 625 -22.65 -45.41 29.71
CA VAL A 625 -23.82 -45.72 28.86
C VAL A 625 -24.95 -44.72 29.12
N GLU A 626 -25.30 -44.48 30.40
CA GLU A 626 -26.33 -43.49 30.79
C GLU A 626 -26.05 -42.10 30.17
N LYS A 627 -24.78 -41.65 30.18
CA LYS A 627 -24.39 -40.33 29.66
C LYS A 627 -24.48 -40.24 28.13
N VAL A 628 -24.13 -41.32 27.41
CA VAL A 628 -24.26 -41.36 25.94
C VAL A 628 -25.72 -41.48 25.54
N GLN A 629 -26.52 -42.28 26.27
CA GLN A 629 -27.96 -42.40 26.04
C GLN A 629 -28.72 -41.09 26.30
N ASP A 630 -28.45 -40.39 27.41
CA ASP A 630 -29.09 -39.11 27.73
C ASP A 630 -28.70 -38.00 26.75
N TRP A 631 -27.44 -37.95 26.30
CA TRP A 631 -27.01 -37.09 25.21
C TRP A 631 -27.79 -37.38 23.93
N ALA A 632 -27.83 -38.64 23.49
CA ALA A 632 -28.53 -39.06 22.28
C ALA A 632 -30.04 -38.75 22.35
N TYR A 633 -30.67 -38.95 23.52
CA TYR A 633 -32.10 -38.72 23.77
C TYR A 633 -32.55 -37.27 23.49
N GLY A 634 -31.63 -36.30 23.55
CA GLY A 634 -31.88 -34.92 23.13
C GLY A 634 -32.10 -34.75 21.62
N TRP A 635 -31.43 -35.57 20.81
CA TRP A 635 -31.39 -35.46 19.34
C TRP A 635 -32.35 -36.43 18.61
N LEU A 636 -32.74 -37.52 19.26
CA LEU A 636 -33.72 -38.49 18.73
C LEU A 636 -35.07 -37.90 18.26
N PRO A 637 -35.63 -36.80 18.80
CA PRO A 637 -36.87 -36.20 18.29
C PRO A 637 -36.77 -35.74 16.84
N GLN A 638 -35.59 -35.28 16.40
CA GLN A 638 -35.32 -34.90 15.02
C GLN A 638 -35.18 -36.14 14.13
N GLN A 639 -34.38 -37.12 14.57
CA GLN A 639 -34.19 -38.39 13.84
C GLN A 639 -35.52 -39.13 13.60
N LEU A 640 -36.45 -39.08 14.56
CA LEU A 640 -37.81 -39.60 14.41
C LEU A 640 -38.62 -38.87 13.32
N ALA A 641 -38.45 -37.55 13.18
CA ALA A 641 -39.17 -36.74 12.20
C ALA A 641 -38.64 -36.94 10.77
N GLU A 642 -37.33 -37.17 10.65
CA GLU A 642 -36.64 -37.52 9.39
C GLU A 642 -36.96 -38.96 8.94
N GLY A 643 -37.20 -39.86 9.90
CA GLY A 643 -37.56 -41.26 9.65
C GLY A 643 -36.46 -42.28 9.94
N HIS A 644 -35.34 -41.85 10.55
CA HIS A 644 -34.20 -42.68 10.95
C HIS A 644 -34.53 -43.54 12.18
N PHE A 645 -35.51 -44.43 12.06
CA PHE A 645 -36.10 -45.17 13.19
C PHE A 645 -35.13 -46.11 13.91
N ALA A 646 -34.14 -46.67 13.20
CA ALA A 646 -33.11 -47.53 13.80
C ALA A 646 -32.26 -46.79 14.85
N ARG A 647 -31.95 -45.51 14.63
CA ARG A 647 -31.21 -44.66 15.58
C ARG A 647 -31.91 -44.46 16.92
N LEU A 648 -33.19 -44.84 17.04
CA LEU A 648 -33.91 -44.81 18.30
C LEU A 648 -33.49 -45.97 19.24
N LEU A 649 -33.08 -47.12 18.71
CA LEU A 649 -32.95 -48.36 19.48
C LEU A 649 -31.96 -48.29 20.65
N PRO A 650 -30.71 -47.78 20.48
CA PRO A 650 -29.73 -47.83 21.58
C PRO A 650 -30.12 -46.98 22.80
N ALA A 651 -30.95 -45.93 22.66
CA ALA A 651 -31.44 -45.10 23.78
C ALA A 651 -32.49 -45.77 24.68
N PHE A 652 -32.99 -46.94 24.28
CA PHE A 652 -33.93 -47.73 25.08
C PHE A 652 -33.36 -49.12 25.43
N TYR A 653 -32.11 -49.39 25.08
CA TYR A 653 -31.38 -50.56 25.54
C TYR A 653 -31.04 -50.44 27.03
N ARG A 654 -31.15 -51.54 27.79
CA ARG A 654 -30.86 -51.55 29.23
C ARG A 654 -29.47 -52.11 29.49
N SER A 655 -28.60 -51.28 30.03
CA SER A 655 -27.26 -51.65 30.53
C SER A 655 -27.25 -52.05 32.00
N ASP A 656 -28.36 -51.87 32.74
CA ASP A 656 -28.45 -52.23 34.15
C ASP A 656 -29.77 -52.90 34.56
N GLY A 657 -29.68 -53.74 35.60
CA GLY A 657 -30.83 -54.31 36.31
C GLY A 657 -31.57 -55.47 35.62
N PRO A 658 -32.77 -55.84 36.11
CA PRO A 658 -33.50 -57.00 35.60
C PRO A 658 -33.98 -56.79 34.15
N GLY A 659 -33.35 -57.53 33.22
CA GLY A 659 -33.54 -57.35 31.79
C GLY A 659 -32.46 -56.49 31.12
N GLU A 660 -31.27 -56.41 31.71
CA GLU A 660 -30.01 -56.10 31.02
C GLU A 660 -29.95 -56.82 29.65
N GLY A 661 -29.53 -56.10 28.62
CA GLY A 661 -29.50 -56.59 27.24
C GLY A 661 -30.82 -56.53 26.46
N ILE A 662 -31.89 -55.96 27.03
CA ILE A 662 -33.24 -55.92 26.42
C ILE A 662 -33.71 -54.47 26.19
N LEU A 663 -34.39 -54.24 25.06
CA LEU A 663 -35.04 -52.97 24.74
C LEU A 663 -36.27 -52.69 25.62
N ASP A 664 -36.34 -51.50 26.22
CA ASP A 664 -37.53 -50.99 26.89
C ASP A 664 -38.56 -50.47 25.86
N PHE A 665 -39.28 -51.42 25.27
CA PHE A 665 -40.36 -51.14 24.32
C PHE A 665 -41.46 -50.22 24.88
N ALA A 666 -41.62 -50.11 26.21
CA ALA A 666 -42.60 -49.22 26.82
C ALA A 666 -42.10 -47.76 26.85
N ARG A 667 -40.83 -47.53 27.23
CA ARG A 667 -40.16 -46.22 27.16
C ARG A 667 -39.99 -45.76 25.72
N LEU A 668 -39.67 -46.67 24.78
CA LEU A 668 -39.57 -46.42 23.34
C LEU A 668 -40.90 -45.93 22.73
N VAL A 669 -41.97 -46.74 22.78
CA VAL A 669 -43.29 -46.37 22.23
C VAL A 669 -43.86 -45.13 22.93
N GLY A 670 -43.62 -44.98 24.23
CA GLY A 670 -44.01 -43.77 24.99
C GLY A 670 -43.28 -42.51 24.53
N SER A 671 -41.99 -42.59 24.21
CA SER A 671 -41.18 -41.46 23.73
C SER A 671 -41.51 -41.10 22.29
N ILE A 672 -41.66 -42.08 21.39
CA ILE A 672 -42.10 -41.85 20.01
C ILE A 672 -43.45 -41.11 19.99
N ARG A 673 -44.41 -41.53 20.83
CA ARG A 673 -45.71 -40.84 20.99
C ARG A 673 -45.59 -39.42 21.57
N LYS A 674 -44.54 -39.12 22.34
CA LYS A 674 -44.29 -37.77 22.90
C LYS A 674 -43.66 -36.84 21.86
N TRP A 675 -42.84 -37.38 20.95
CA TRP A 675 -42.06 -36.62 19.97
C TRP A 675 -42.72 -36.48 18.60
N ALA A 676 -43.54 -37.45 18.18
CA ALA A 676 -44.26 -37.41 16.92
C ALA A 676 -45.28 -36.26 16.92
N LYS A 677 -45.22 -35.40 15.89
CA LYS A 677 -46.16 -34.29 15.69
C LYS A 677 -47.60 -34.77 15.45
N ASP A 678 -47.75 -35.97 14.91
CA ASP A 678 -49.03 -36.61 14.61
C ASP A 678 -48.89 -38.15 14.55
N ASN A 679 -50.03 -38.85 14.49
CA ASN A 679 -50.07 -40.31 14.53
C ASN A 679 -49.48 -41.02 13.29
N ASP A 680 -49.34 -40.35 12.14
CA ASP A 680 -48.81 -40.94 10.89
C ASP A 680 -47.36 -41.40 11.05
N THR A 681 -46.53 -40.61 11.75
CA THR A 681 -45.13 -40.99 12.07
C THR A 681 -45.07 -42.24 12.95
N MET A 682 -45.98 -42.38 13.92
CA MET A 682 -46.09 -43.61 14.72
C MET A 682 -46.56 -44.80 13.86
N TYR A 683 -47.48 -44.61 12.91
CA TYR A 683 -47.89 -45.69 12.00
C TYR A 683 -46.77 -46.09 11.02
N ARG A 684 -45.91 -45.15 10.60
CA ARG A 684 -44.68 -45.43 9.83
C ARG A 684 -43.68 -46.24 10.65
N PHE A 685 -43.39 -45.83 11.90
CA PHE A 685 -42.53 -46.60 12.81
C PHE A 685 -43.05 -48.02 13.05
N ILE A 686 -44.35 -48.17 13.34
CA ILE A 686 -44.98 -49.48 13.55
C ILE A 686 -44.82 -50.39 12.32
N ARG A 687 -44.97 -49.84 11.11
CA ARG A 687 -44.76 -50.59 9.86
C ARG A 687 -43.29 -50.98 9.65
N TRP A 688 -42.34 -50.08 9.92
CA TRP A 688 -40.90 -50.36 9.87
C TRP A 688 -40.51 -51.50 10.84
N SER A 689 -41.12 -51.54 12.04
CA SER A 689 -40.92 -52.62 13.02
C SER A 689 -41.49 -54.00 12.62
N GLU A 690 -42.21 -54.14 11.49
CA GLU A 690 -42.56 -55.46 10.92
C GLU A 690 -41.42 -56.11 10.11
N GLU A 691 -40.31 -55.40 9.94
CA GLU A 691 -39.19 -55.82 9.11
C GLU A 691 -37.92 -56.09 9.94
N HIS A 692 -37.91 -55.67 11.21
CA HIS A 692 -36.77 -55.69 12.13
C HIS A 692 -36.87 -56.83 13.16
N PRO A 693 -35.82 -57.64 13.37
CA PRO A 693 -35.87 -58.82 14.22
C PRO A 693 -36.11 -58.54 15.71
N GLU A 694 -35.62 -57.43 16.28
CA GLU A 694 -35.76 -57.12 17.72
C GLU A 694 -37.23 -57.01 18.16
N PHE A 695 -38.11 -56.62 17.25
CA PHE A 695 -39.54 -56.44 17.49
C PHE A 695 -40.37 -57.71 17.27
N ALA A 696 -39.77 -58.80 16.78
CA ALA A 696 -40.48 -59.99 16.29
C ALA A 696 -40.04 -61.28 17.01
N THR A 697 -41.01 -62.12 17.41
CA THR A 697 -40.68 -63.43 17.96
C THR A 697 -40.13 -64.37 16.88
N PRO A 698 -39.22 -65.32 17.20
CA PRO A 698 -38.75 -66.36 16.27
C PRO A 698 -39.84 -67.30 15.72
N ARG A 699 -41.10 -67.16 16.16
CA ARG A 699 -42.27 -67.92 15.68
C ARG A 699 -43.25 -67.04 14.88
N GLY A 700 -42.90 -65.77 14.63
CA GLY A 700 -43.68 -64.80 13.87
C GLY A 700 -44.66 -63.98 14.73
N GLY A 701 -44.73 -62.68 14.45
CA GLY A 701 -45.57 -61.73 15.18
C GLY A 701 -44.81 -61.02 16.31
N PHE A 702 -45.33 -59.87 16.74
CA PHE A 702 -44.62 -58.96 17.64
C PHE A 702 -44.29 -59.57 19.01
N GLU A 703 -43.08 -59.26 19.48
CA GLU A 703 -42.53 -59.59 20.80
C GLU A 703 -43.53 -59.19 21.93
N PRO A 704 -43.88 -60.07 22.89
CA PRO A 704 -44.92 -59.80 23.89
C PRO A 704 -44.80 -58.47 24.65
N ALA A 705 -43.60 -57.99 24.95
CA ALA A 705 -43.39 -56.68 25.58
C ALA A 705 -43.80 -55.52 24.65
N TYR A 706 -43.29 -55.50 23.41
CA TYR A 706 -43.65 -54.52 22.38
C TYR A 706 -45.13 -54.57 22.03
N ARG A 707 -45.67 -55.78 21.83
CA ARG A 707 -47.09 -56.05 21.58
C ARG A 707 -48.00 -55.41 22.65
N ARG A 708 -47.59 -55.45 23.93
CA ARG A 708 -48.32 -54.81 25.04
C ARG A 708 -48.25 -53.28 24.98
N ALA A 709 -47.09 -52.72 24.65
CA ALA A 709 -46.92 -51.28 24.46
C ALA A 709 -47.78 -50.74 23.31
N LEU A 710 -47.79 -51.42 22.15
CA LEU A 710 -48.61 -51.05 21.00
C LEU A 710 -50.12 -51.10 21.30
N LEU A 711 -50.61 -52.11 22.04
CA LEU A 711 -52.02 -52.16 22.44
C LEU A 711 -52.41 -50.95 23.30
N LEU A 712 -51.55 -50.53 24.24
CA LEU A 712 -51.79 -49.36 25.07
C LEU A 712 -51.81 -48.05 24.26
N PHE A 713 -50.95 -47.93 23.24
CA PHE A 713 -51.01 -46.81 22.28
C PHE A 713 -52.32 -46.79 21.48
N PHE A 714 -52.69 -47.93 20.88
CA PHE A 714 -53.92 -48.03 20.08
C PHE A 714 -55.20 -47.83 20.90
N GLN A 715 -55.21 -48.25 22.18
CA GLN A 715 -56.34 -48.06 23.09
C GLN A 715 -56.52 -46.60 23.54
N LYS A 716 -55.43 -45.82 23.67
CA LYS A 716 -55.48 -44.41 24.06
C LYS A 716 -55.73 -43.47 22.88
N GLU A 717 -54.87 -43.53 21.86
CA GLU A 717 -54.72 -42.44 20.88
C GLU A 717 -54.63 -42.94 19.42
N GLY A 718 -53.97 -44.09 19.17
CA GLY A 718 -53.82 -44.66 17.81
C GLY A 718 -55.11 -45.20 17.18
N ARG A 719 -56.27 -45.02 17.83
CA ARG A 719 -57.56 -45.61 17.43
C ARG A 719 -57.98 -45.24 16.01
N GLU A 720 -57.71 -44.01 15.55
CA GLU A 720 -58.13 -43.57 14.22
C GLU A 720 -57.50 -44.43 13.10
N GLY A 721 -56.20 -44.77 13.20
CA GLY A 721 -55.50 -45.52 12.18
C GLY A 721 -56.08 -46.92 11.94
N LEU A 722 -56.56 -47.56 13.00
CA LEU A 722 -57.18 -48.88 12.91
C LEU A 722 -58.58 -48.84 12.27
N HIS A 723 -59.35 -47.76 12.46
CA HIS A 723 -60.76 -47.70 12.06
C HIS A 723 -61.05 -46.87 10.80
N LYS A 724 -60.23 -45.86 10.49
CA LYS A 724 -60.36 -45.00 9.29
C LYS A 724 -59.89 -45.75 8.05
N LYS A 725 -60.79 -45.94 7.07
CA LYS A 725 -60.58 -46.83 5.91
C LYS A 725 -59.35 -46.47 5.05
N THR A 726 -58.96 -45.20 4.99
CA THR A 726 -57.76 -44.74 4.28
C THR A 726 -56.48 -45.15 5.01
N LEU A 727 -56.32 -44.78 6.28
CA LEU A 727 -55.16 -45.12 7.10
C LEU A 727 -54.96 -46.63 7.24
N TRP A 728 -56.06 -47.38 7.43
CA TRP A 728 -56.00 -48.85 7.45
C TRP A 728 -55.39 -49.43 6.17
N ARG A 729 -55.78 -48.92 4.99
CA ARG A 729 -55.25 -49.34 3.69
C ARG A 729 -53.78 -48.99 3.50
N GLN A 730 -53.35 -47.86 4.03
CA GLN A 730 -51.99 -47.31 3.86
C GLN A 730 -50.96 -48.01 4.78
N TYR A 731 -51.35 -48.33 6.02
CA TYR A 731 -50.41 -48.80 7.05
C TYR A 731 -50.62 -50.22 7.54
N PHE A 732 -51.86 -50.74 7.62
CA PHE A 732 -52.16 -52.00 8.33
C PHE A 732 -52.72 -53.12 7.44
N GLU A 733 -53.26 -52.80 6.27
CA GLU A 733 -53.67 -53.79 5.26
C GLU A 733 -52.47 -54.45 4.53
N PRO A 734 -51.34 -53.76 4.24
CA PRO A 734 -50.16 -54.37 3.64
C PRO A 734 -49.34 -55.27 4.58
N ALA A 735 -49.62 -55.24 5.89
CA ALA A 735 -48.88 -55.96 6.93
C ALA A 735 -48.68 -57.46 6.64
N LYS A 736 -47.50 -57.99 6.99
CA LYS A 736 -47.15 -59.40 6.76
C LYS A 736 -48.11 -60.31 7.53
N PRO A 737 -48.45 -61.52 7.04
CA PRO A 737 -49.49 -62.37 7.66
C PRO A 737 -49.31 -62.65 9.16
N ALA A 738 -48.07 -62.71 9.64
CA ALA A 738 -47.73 -62.89 11.04
C ALA A 738 -48.21 -61.72 11.94
N PHE A 739 -48.05 -60.47 11.49
CA PHE A 739 -48.46 -59.27 12.23
C PHE A 739 -49.93 -58.90 11.97
N LYS A 740 -50.50 -59.28 10.82
CA LYS A 740 -51.90 -59.00 10.45
C LYS A 740 -52.94 -59.48 11.49
N ASN A 741 -52.66 -60.59 12.16
CA ASN A 741 -53.48 -61.09 13.27
C ASN A 741 -53.47 -60.17 14.50
N PHE A 742 -52.37 -59.47 14.77
CA PHE A 742 -52.27 -58.50 15.86
C PHE A 742 -53.15 -57.27 15.58
N TYR A 743 -53.05 -56.64 14.40
CA TYR A 743 -53.88 -55.47 14.08
C TYR A 743 -55.37 -55.79 14.06
N LEU A 744 -55.75 -57.00 13.61
CA LEU A 744 -57.14 -57.47 13.69
C LEU A 744 -57.62 -57.71 15.13
N ALA A 745 -56.74 -58.03 16.08
CA ALA A 745 -57.05 -58.09 17.51
C ALA A 745 -57.15 -56.67 18.11
N ALA A 746 -56.15 -55.82 17.90
CA ALA A 746 -56.12 -54.43 18.36
C ALA A 746 -57.36 -53.64 17.87
N LYS A 747 -57.80 -53.86 16.62
CA LYS A 747 -59.02 -53.26 16.05
C LYS A 747 -60.30 -53.68 16.77
N ARG A 748 -60.39 -54.92 17.25
CA ARG A 748 -61.52 -55.43 18.05
C ARG A 748 -61.46 -54.93 19.50
N GLU A 749 -60.26 -54.81 20.06
CA GLU A 749 -60.07 -54.24 21.41
C GLU A 749 -60.34 -52.73 21.45
N THR A 750 -60.15 -52.02 20.34
CA THR A 750 -60.47 -50.59 20.19
C THR A 750 -61.88 -50.29 19.67
N ASP A 751 -62.75 -51.31 19.51
CA ASP A 751 -64.17 -51.10 19.18
C ASP A 751 -64.89 -50.26 20.27
N THR A 752 -65.79 -49.36 19.84
CA THR A 752 -66.62 -48.52 20.72
C THR A 752 -67.46 -49.38 21.68
N PRO A 753 -67.73 -48.96 22.94
CA PRO A 753 -68.57 -49.73 23.86
C PRO A 753 -69.91 -50.18 23.26
N LEU A 754 -70.59 -49.28 22.52
CA LEU A 754 -71.83 -49.58 21.78
C LEU A 754 -71.68 -50.69 20.73
N VAL A 755 -70.53 -50.79 20.05
CA VAL A 755 -70.26 -51.84 19.06
C VAL A 755 -70.03 -53.19 19.76
N LYS A 756 -69.34 -53.17 20.92
CA LYS A 756 -69.10 -54.36 21.75
C LYS A 756 -70.41 -54.91 22.36
N THR A 757 -71.36 -54.06 22.75
CA THR A 757 -72.69 -54.51 23.19
C THR A 757 -73.58 -54.96 22.01
N LEU A 758 -73.63 -54.22 20.90
CA LEU A 758 -74.45 -54.58 19.73
C LEU A 758 -74.07 -55.95 19.15
N ARG A 759 -72.79 -56.34 19.24
CA ARG A 759 -72.31 -57.68 18.86
C ARG A 759 -72.79 -58.82 19.77
N ARG A 760 -73.17 -58.55 21.03
CA ARG A 760 -73.79 -59.57 21.91
C ARG A 760 -75.25 -59.84 21.54
N PHE A 761 -75.99 -58.80 21.13
CA PHE A 761 -77.42 -58.94 20.81
C PHE A 761 -77.70 -59.63 19.47
N ARG A 762 -76.73 -59.72 18.55
CA ARG A 762 -76.91 -60.30 17.21
C ARG A 762 -76.90 -61.85 17.18
N LYS A 763 -77.47 -62.50 18.21
CA LYS A 763 -77.66 -63.95 18.35
C LYS A 763 -79.12 -64.40 18.62
N GLY A 764 -80.05 -63.47 18.82
CA GLY A 764 -81.51 -63.68 18.75
C GLY A 764 -82.10 -62.77 17.66
N GLY A 765 -83.33 -62.99 17.19
CA GLY A 765 -83.80 -62.24 16.01
C GLY A 765 -85.30 -62.10 15.79
N VAL A 766 -85.58 -61.49 14.63
CA VAL A 766 -86.85 -61.29 13.91
C VAL A 766 -87.83 -60.24 14.49
N ILE A 767 -88.54 -59.55 13.56
CA ILE A 767 -89.72 -58.67 13.73
C ILE A 767 -89.43 -57.27 14.34
N SER A 768 -90.00 -56.14 13.90
CA SER A 768 -90.54 -55.65 12.61
C SER A 768 -90.89 -54.14 12.75
N GLY A 769 -91.26 -53.43 11.67
CA GLY A 769 -92.15 -52.24 11.75
C GLY A 769 -91.55 -50.83 11.58
N ILE A 770 -91.48 -50.35 10.33
CA ILE A 770 -92.15 -49.15 9.74
C ILE A 770 -92.16 -47.78 10.51
N VAL A 771 -92.27 -46.69 9.72
CA VAL A 771 -92.38 -45.23 10.05
C VAL A 771 -91.02 -44.53 10.13
N LEU A 772 -90.54 -43.70 9.19
CA LEU A 772 -91.10 -42.82 8.14
C LEU A 772 -91.37 -41.36 8.59
N ILE A 773 -90.40 -40.48 8.26
CA ILE A 773 -90.49 -39.15 7.62
C ILE A 773 -91.76 -38.30 7.87
N VAL A 774 -91.60 -37.02 8.29
CA VAL A 774 -92.46 -35.81 8.01
C VAL A 774 -92.06 -34.68 8.98
N ILE A 775 -92.18 -33.36 8.76
CA ILE A 775 -92.11 -32.41 7.60
C ILE A 775 -92.15 -30.98 8.24
N VAL A 776 -91.76 -29.81 7.70
CA VAL A 776 -91.23 -29.28 6.41
C VAL A 776 -90.04 -28.31 6.77
N GLY A 777 -89.48 -27.33 6.02
CA GLY A 777 -89.70 -26.64 4.73
C GLY A 777 -88.92 -25.30 4.75
N THR A 778 -89.05 -24.31 3.85
CA THR A 778 -89.66 -24.20 2.49
C THR A 778 -89.34 -22.80 1.91
N LEU A 779 -89.55 -22.58 0.58
CA LEU A 779 -89.23 -21.38 -0.25
C LEU A 779 -87.75 -21.32 -0.71
N GLY A 780 -87.38 -21.02 -1.97
CA GLY A 780 -88.12 -20.66 -3.21
C GLY A 780 -87.78 -19.23 -3.69
N GLY A 781 -87.56 -18.91 -4.97
CA GLY A 781 -87.47 -19.66 -6.25
C GLY A 781 -87.46 -18.70 -7.46
N LEU A 782 -87.23 -19.17 -8.71
CA LEU A 782 -87.31 -18.42 -10.01
C LEU A 782 -86.19 -17.35 -10.24
N LYS A 783 -85.79 -16.92 -11.47
CA LYS A 783 -85.69 -17.50 -12.85
C LYS A 783 -84.93 -16.51 -13.79
N ALA A 784 -84.11 -16.99 -14.75
CA ALA A 784 -83.86 -16.42 -16.10
C ALA A 784 -83.27 -14.97 -16.25
N THR A 785 -82.59 -14.50 -17.33
CA THR A 785 -82.00 -15.06 -18.57
C THR A 785 -81.01 -14.04 -19.21
N GLY A 786 -80.08 -14.49 -20.06
CA GLY A 786 -79.14 -13.66 -20.88
C GLY A 786 -77.67 -13.96 -20.54
N VAL A 787 -76.79 -14.62 -21.33
CA VAL A 787 -76.64 -14.95 -22.78
C VAL A 787 -75.80 -13.91 -23.58
N ILE A 788 -74.79 -14.42 -24.32
CA ILE A 788 -73.67 -13.71 -24.99
C ILE A 788 -72.69 -13.09 -23.97
N GLY A 789 -71.35 -13.23 -24.04
CA GLY A 789 -70.39 -13.85 -24.97
C GLY A 789 -69.07 -13.03 -24.88
N SER A 790 -67.84 -13.54 -25.07
CA SER A 790 -67.29 -14.83 -25.53
C SER A 790 -65.90 -15.06 -24.87
N VAL A 791 -65.44 -16.31 -24.65
CA VAL A 791 -64.35 -17.00 -25.40
C VAL A 791 -63.05 -16.16 -25.53
N ASP A 792 -61.87 -16.58 -25.06
CA ASP A 792 -61.40 -17.95 -24.77
C ASP A 792 -60.49 -18.08 -23.50
N THR A 793 -60.18 -19.33 -23.13
CA THR A 793 -59.17 -19.71 -22.11
C THR A 793 -58.08 -20.59 -22.78
N PRO A 794 -56.85 -20.74 -22.23
CA PRO A 794 -56.66 -21.87 -21.29
C PRO A 794 -55.53 -21.69 -20.25
N ALA A 795 -55.37 -22.73 -19.41
CA ALA A 795 -54.14 -23.06 -18.65
C ALA A 795 -53.89 -22.24 -17.34
N PRO A 796 -53.17 -22.79 -16.35
CA PRO A 796 -53.90 -23.19 -15.14
C PRO A 796 -53.28 -22.80 -13.78
N VAL A 797 -54.16 -22.80 -12.76
CA VAL A 797 -53.92 -23.15 -11.35
C VAL A 797 -52.64 -22.62 -10.67
N ALA A 798 -52.83 -21.64 -9.79
CA ALA A 798 -51.94 -21.41 -8.65
C ALA A 798 -52.75 -20.99 -7.41
N ALA A 799 -52.62 -21.74 -6.31
CA ALA A 799 -53.00 -21.31 -4.97
C ALA A 799 -52.28 -22.17 -3.90
N PRO A 800 -51.76 -21.59 -2.79
CA PRO A 800 -51.60 -20.17 -2.47
C PRO A 800 -50.12 -19.71 -2.32
N LYS A 801 -49.94 -18.38 -2.18
CA LYS A 801 -48.74 -17.69 -1.65
C LYS A 801 -48.52 -18.06 -0.15
N PRO A 802 -47.42 -17.67 0.55
CA PRO A 802 -46.39 -16.64 0.23
C PRO A 802 -44.92 -17.06 0.58
N VAL A 803 -43.85 -16.24 0.65
CA VAL A 803 -43.53 -14.79 0.41
C VAL A 803 -42.03 -14.66 0.00
N GLN A 804 -41.59 -13.48 -0.52
CA GLN A 804 -40.23 -12.85 -0.37
C GLN A 804 -38.97 -13.56 -0.94
N GLN A 805 -37.92 -12.96 -1.53
CA GLN A 805 -37.40 -11.57 -1.79
C GLN A 805 -37.05 -10.66 -0.59
N PRO A 806 -35.99 -9.80 -0.64
CA PRO A 806 -34.69 -9.85 -1.35
C PRO A 806 -33.61 -10.39 -0.35
N VAL A 807 -32.34 -9.98 -0.17
CA VAL A 807 -31.32 -9.10 -0.80
C VAL A 807 -29.94 -9.81 -0.62
N GLU A 808 -29.01 -9.82 -1.58
CA GLU A 808 -27.66 -10.50 -1.61
C GLU A 808 -26.65 -9.95 -0.53
N PRO A 809 -25.36 -10.35 -0.41
CA PRO A 809 -24.72 -11.07 0.71
C PRO A 809 -23.78 -10.28 1.69
N THR A 810 -23.06 -11.06 2.52
CA THR A 810 -21.64 -10.90 2.95
C THR A 810 -21.12 -10.12 4.18
N VAL A 811 -19.90 -10.56 4.48
CA VAL A 811 -18.88 -10.31 5.50
C VAL A 811 -17.62 -9.79 4.77
N PRO A 812 -17.02 -8.66 5.18
CA PRO A 812 -15.58 -8.40 5.13
C PRO A 812 -14.94 -8.84 6.48
N VAL A 813 -13.62 -8.94 6.73
CA VAL A 813 -12.41 -8.23 6.27
C VAL A 813 -11.28 -9.29 6.06
N LYS A 814 -10.14 -9.16 5.36
CA LYS A 814 -9.38 -8.11 4.62
C LYS A 814 -10.18 -6.91 4.13
N GLU A 815 -9.56 -5.73 4.10
CA GLU A 815 -9.96 -4.58 3.26
C GLU A 815 -9.68 -4.89 1.77
N GLU A 816 -10.36 -5.93 1.30
CA GLU A 816 -11.33 -5.77 0.22
C GLU A 816 -11.88 -4.34 0.23
N PRO A 817 -11.70 -3.56 -0.85
CA PRO A 817 -12.11 -2.16 -0.85
C PRO A 817 -13.62 -2.07 -0.65
N THR A 818 -14.09 -1.00 0.01
CA THR A 818 -15.53 -0.79 0.27
C THR A 818 -16.37 -0.85 -1.00
N ALA A 819 -15.77 -0.58 -2.18
CA ALA A 819 -16.30 -1.05 -3.45
C ALA A 819 -15.24 -1.64 -4.39
N ILE A 820 -15.62 -2.67 -5.14
CA ILE A 820 -14.93 -3.11 -6.37
C ILE A 820 -15.72 -2.67 -7.61
N VAL A 821 -15.06 -2.59 -8.76
CA VAL A 821 -15.71 -2.31 -10.06
C VAL A 821 -15.48 -3.47 -11.01
N THR A 822 -16.54 -4.04 -11.58
CA THR A 822 -16.41 -4.92 -12.75
C THR A 822 -17.02 -4.26 -13.98
N HIS A 823 -16.34 -4.38 -15.12
CA HIS A 823 -16.97 -4.13 -16.41
C HIS A 823 -18.00 -5.25 -16.68
N VAL A 824 -19.17 -4.90 -17.21
CA VAL A 824 -20.21 -5.87 -17.59
C VAL A 824 -20.14 -6.10 -19.10
N PRO A 825 -19.70 -7.29 -19.58
CA PRO A 825 -19.55 -7.55 -21.01
C PRO A 825 -20.86 -7.36 -21.77
N ASN A 826 -20.83 -6.51 -22.80
CA ASN A 826 -22.05 -6.11 -23.50
C ASN A 826 -22.44 -7.17 -24.55
N THR A 827 -23.28 -8.13 -24.12
CA THR A 827 -23.61 -9.38 -24.86
C THR A 827 -24.34 -9.22 -26.19
N LYS A 828 -24.53 -7.98 -26.69
CA LYS A 828 -25.00 -7.70 -28.06
C LYS A 828 -24.14 -6.59 -28.68
N SER A 829 -23.38 -6.95 -29.71
CA SER A 829 -22.26 -6.22 -30.34
C SER A 829 -22.58 -4.89 -31.03
N THR A 830 -23.78 -4.33 -30.82
CA THR A 830 -24.30 -3.16 -31.56
C THR A 830 -24.68 -1.96 -30.68
N THR A 831 -24.49 -2.03 -29.36
CA THR A 831 -24.82 -0.91 -28.45
C THR A 831 -23.60 -0.14 -27.98
N LYS A 832 -23.57 1.17 -28.27
CA LYS A 832 -22.51 2.12 -27.89
C LYS A 832 -22.63 2.54 -26.42
N MET A 833 -22.47 1.61 -25.50
CA MET A 833 -22.49 1.89 -24.06
C MET A 833 -21.49 1.03 -23.31
N VAL A 834 -20.83 1.63 -22.32
CA VAL A 834 -20.00 0.96 -21.31
C VAL A 834 -20.81 0.83 -20.03
N LYS A 835 -20.66 -0.30 -19.35
CA LYS A 835 -21.35 -0.61 -18.10
C LYS A 835 -20.35 -1.02 -17.04
N LEU A 836 -20.26 -0.20 -15.99
CA LEU A 836 -19.46 -0.48 -14.80
C LEU A 836 -20.41 -0.83 -13.66
N LEU A 837 -20.26 -2.01 -13.09
CA LEU A 837 -20.98 -2.42 -11.90
C LEU A 837 -20.07 -2.16 -10.69
N PHE A 838 -20.37 -1.07 -9.98
CA PHE A 838 -19.78 -0.81 -8.67
C PHE A 838 -20.49 -1.70 -7.66
N ALA A 839 -19.76 -2.49 -6.89
CA ALA A 839 -20.31 -3.42 -5.92
C ALA A 839 -19.69 -3.14 -4.55
N PHE A 840 -20.54 -2.86 -3.56
CA PHE A 840 -20.22 -2.36 -2.23
C PHE A 840 -20.50 -3.42 -1.15
N GLN A 841 -19.83 -3.32 -0.01
CA GLN A 841 -19.96 -4.27 1.10
C GLN A 841 -21.16 -3.92 2.01
N THR A 842 -21.41 -2.64 2.28
CA THR A 842 -22.56 -2.19 3.08
C THR A 842 -23.50 -1.26 2.31
N SER A 843 -24.77 -1.23 2.74
CA SER A 843 -25.78 -0.37 2.12
C SER A 843 -25.55 1.11 2.42
N THR A 844 -24.77 1.42 3.47
CA THR A 844 -24.33 2.77 3.80
C THR A 844 -23.31 3.26 2.77
N GLU A 845 -22.30 2.46 2.43
CA GLU A 845 -21.35 2.79 1.35
C GLU A 845 -22.07 3.03 0.01
N GLN A 846 -22.99 2.15 -0.37
CA GLN A 846 -23.80 2.36 -1.58
C GLN A 846 -24.65 3.64 -1.50
N ALA A 847 -25.26 3.91 -0.34
CA ALA A 847 -26.08 5.10 -0.15
C ALA A 847 -25.25 6.39 -0.11
N GLU A 848 -23.97 6.34 0.24
CA GLU A 848 -23.05 7.48 0.20
C GLU A 848 -22.43 7.68 -1.19
N PHE A 849 -22.25 6.62 -1.97
CA PHE A 849 -21.77 6.65 -3.36
C PHE A 849 -22.74 7.39 -4.30
N LYS A 850 -22.54 8.70 -4.44
CA LYS A 850 -23.31 9.61 -5.30
C LYS A 850 -22.39 10.34 -6.28
N PRO A 851 -21.78 9.61 -7.25
CA PRO A 851 -20.71 10.14 -8.09
C PRO A 851 -21.17 11.26 -9.02
N LYS A 852 -20.30 12.25 -9.23
CA LYS A 852 -20.52 13.41 -10.11
C LYS A 852 -19.54 13.44 -11.27
N LYS A 853 -18.31 12.97 -11.06
CA LYS A 853 -17.26 12.84 -12.07
C LYS A 853 -16.73 11.41 -12.08
N LEU A 854 -16.48 10.91 -13.29
CA LEU A 854 -15.92 9.59 -13.55
C LEU A 854 -14.79 9.76 -14.57
N VAL A 855 -13.58 9.39 -14.18
CA VAL A 855 -12.40 9.33 -15.04
C VAL A 855 -12.10 7.86 -15.31
N ILE A 856 -11.87 7.50 -16.58
CA ILE A 856 -11.45 6.15 -16.95
C ILE A 856 -10.21 6.26 -17.82
N VAL A 857 -9.13 5.58 -17.43
CA VAL A 857 -8.01 5.33 -18.34
C VAL A 857 -8.37 4.11 -19.17
N GLY A 858 -8.57 4.31 -20.48
CA GLY A 858 -9.02 3.24 -21.38
C GLY A 858 -7.92 2.24 -21.74
N ALA A 859 -8.29 1.21 -22.50
CA ALA A 859 -7.31 0.29 -23.11
C ALA A 859 -6.38 0.98 -24.13
N ASP A 860 -6.70 2.22 -24.53
CA ASP A 860 -5.89 3.14 -25.34
C ASP A 860 -4.87 3.95 -24.52
N GLN A 861 -4.85 3.78 -23.19
CA GLN A 861 -4.07 4.55 -22.22
C GLN A 861 -4.37 6.07 -22.23
N GLN A 862 -5.54 6.48 -22.72
CA GLN A 862 -6.00 7.88 -22.63
C GLN A 862 -6.98 8.07 -21.47
N GLU A 863 -6.95 9.25 -20.87
CA GLU A 863 -7.82 9.63 -19.77
C GLU A 863 -9.15 10.21 -20.31
N HIS A 864 -10.25 9.48 -20.07
CA HIS A 864 -11.59 9.86 -20.53
C HIS A 864 -12.44 10.34 -19.34
N LEU A 865 -12.74 11.65 -19.29
CA LEU A 865 -13.58 12.26 -18.27
C LEU A 865 -15.07 12.27 -18.67
N TYR A 866 -15.92 11.76 -17.78
CA TYR A 866 -17.37 11.70 -17.90
C TYR A 866 -18.06 12.37 -16.71
N GLU A 867 -18.88 13.40 -16.98
CA GLU A 867 -19.75 14.06 -15.99
C GLU A 867 -21.24 13.76 -16.24
N ASN A 868 -21.54 12.90 -17.21
CA ASN A 868 -22.91 12.56 -17.63
C ASN A 868 -23.05 11.04 -17.83
N PHE A 869 -23.57 10.35 -16.81
CA PHE A 869 -23.83 8.91 -16.81
C PHE A 869 -25.12 8.60 -16.04
N THR A 870 -25.69 7.41 -16.23
CA THR A 870 -26.91 6.98 -15.54
C THR A 870 -26.61 5.87 -14.53
N LEU A 871 -27.00 6.07 -13.27
CA LEU A 871 -26.89 5.10 -12.18
C LEU A 871 -28.19 4.29 -12.04
N ALA A 872 -28.08 2.99 -11.76
CA ALA A 872 -29.20 2.13 -11.40
C ALA A 872 -28.79 1.12 -10.32
N GLU A 873 -29.55 1.05 -9.22
CA GLU A 873 -29.35 0.04 -8.17
C GLU A 873 -29.74 -1.36 -8.71
N GLN A 874 -28.82 -2.30 -8.58
CA GLN A 874 -28.93 -3.70 -9.02
C GLN A 874 -28.59 -4.68 -7.90
N ASN A 875 -28.98 -4.31 -6.67
CA ASN A 875 -28.85 -5.15 -5.48
C ASN A 875 -29.57 -6.48 -5.73
N ASP A 876 -28.81 -7.56 -5.76
CA ASP A 876 -29.27 -8.94 -5.96
C ASP A 876 -30.11 -9.37 -4.74
N LYS A 877 -30.82 -10.50 -4.78
CA LYS A 877 -32.10 -10.70 -4.08
C LYS A 877 -32.22 -11.89 -3.11
N GLU A 878 -31.17 -12.33 -2.39
CA GLU A 878 -31.36 -13.47 -1.45
C GLU A 878 -30.57 -13.58 -0.11
N VAL A 879 -29.37 -13.02 0.06
CA VAL A 879 -28.48 -13.34 1.20
C VAL A 879 -28.45 -12.34 2.39
N ALA A 880 -28.01 -11.07 2.29
CA ALA A 880 -27.92 -10.11 3.41
C ALA A 880 -29.27 -9.57 3.96
N ILE A 881 -30.42 -10.13 3.57
CA ILE A 881 -31.56 -10.20 4.52
C ILE A 881 -31.05 -10.78 5.87
N LYS A 882 -30.05 -11.67 5.82
CA LYS A 882 -29.36 -12.28 6.96
C LYS A 882 -28.33 -11.37 7.67
N ALA A 883 -27.97 -10.20 7.15
CA ALA A 883 -26.94 -9.34 7.76
C ALA A 883 -27.46 -8.46 8.90
N ASN A 884 -28.78 -8.38 9.11
CA ASN A 884 -29.42 -7.35 9.95
C ASN A 884 -30.03 -7.85 11.28
N ASN A 885 -29.89 -9.13 11.68
CA ASN A 885 -30.52 -9.65 12.92
C ASN A 885 -29.73 -10.79 13.61
N ASP A 886 -29.11 -10.52 14.76
CA ASP A 886 -29.37 -11.24 16.05
C ASP A 886 -28.73 -10.53 17.27
N PRO A 887 -29.25 -10.62 18.53
CA PRO A 887 -28.91 -9.65 19.61
C PRO A 887 -28.61 -10.17 21.05
N SER A 888 -28.17 -9.25 21.93
CA SER A 888 -28.17 -9.29 23.42
C SER A 888 -27.12 -10.21 24.11
N SER A 889 -26.68 -10.00 25.38
CA SER A 889 -27.13 -9.15 26.52
C SER A 889 -25.89 -8.71 27.38
N ASP A 890 -25.91 -7.92 28.46
CA ASP A 890 -26.96 -7.58 29.43
C ASP A 890 -26.66 -6.30 30.32
N VAL A 891 -27.67 -5.74 31.01
CA VAL A 891 -27.61 -4.81 32.20
C VAL A 891 -26.95 -3.39 32.03
N ASN A 892 -27.52 -2.21 32.41
CA ASN A 892 -28.75 -1.83 33.15
C ASN A 892 -29.28 -0.37 32.91
N THR A 893 -30.54 -0.13 33.31
CA THR A 893 -31.19 1.14 33.76
C THR A 893 -31.16 2.46 32.96
N GLY A 894 -32.36 3.03 32.70
CA GLY A 894 -32.59 4.48 32.50
C GLY A 894 -33.85 4.80 31.67
N SER A 895 -34.82 5.57 32.18
CA SER A 895 -36.09 5.86 31.46
C SER A 895 -36.73 7.20 31.86
N ALA A 896 -37.09 8.03 30.84
CA ALA A 896 -38.10 9.13 30.85
C ALA A 896 -37.92 10.08 29.62
N THR A 897 -38.88 10.89 29.11
CA THR A 897 -40.30 10.65 28.72
C THR A 897 -40.75 11.72 27.68
N THR A 898 -41.64 11.39 26.73
CA THR A 898 -42.63 12.27 26.03
C THR A 898 -42.27 13.57 25.26
N LYS A 899 -42.52 13.52 23.93
CA LYS A 899 -43.47 14.34 23.13
C LYS A 899 -43.40 15.90 23.00
N SER A 900 -43.21 16.32 21.74
CA SER A 900 -44.12 17.12 20.87
C SER A 900 -44.22 18.67 20.88
N THR A 901 -43.94 19.22 19.68
CA THR A 901 -44.68 20.25 18.89
C THR A 901 -44.74 21.75 19.27
N THR A 902 -44.47 22.55 18.22
CA THR A 902 -45.09 23.85 17.82
C THR A 902 -44.86 25.16 18.60
N ALA A 903 -44.13 26.07 17.92
CA ALA A 903 -44.56 27.40 17.45
C ALA A 903 -44.47 28.66 18.35
N ASP A 904 -44.02 29.72 17.66
CA ASP A 904 -44.27 31.17 17.78
C ASP A 904 -43.91 32.02 19.02
N GLY A 905 -43.15 33.08 18.73
CA GLY A 905 -43.15 34.38 19.41
C GLY A 905 -42.06 34.62 20.49
N GLN A 906 -41.63 35.86 20.74
CA GLN A 906 -41.71 37.11 19.97
C GLN A 906 -40.77 38.18 20.59
N SER A 907 -39.93 38.86 19.78
CA SER A 907 -39.19 40.14 20.07
C SER A 907 -38.28 40.18 21.33
N THR A 908 -37.07 40.74 21.28
CA THR A 908 -36.82 42.18 21.03
C THR A 908 -35.34 42.46 20.69
N ASP A 909 -35.11 43.40 19.77
CA ASP A 909 -34.28 44.64 19.87
C ASP A 909 -32.96 44.60 20.67
N SER A 910 -31.82 45.17 20.25
CA SER A 910 -31.35 45.88 19.04
C SER A 910 -29.79 45.83 19.06
N ASP A 911 -28.97 46.21 18.06
CA ASP A 911 -29.02 47.20 16.96
C ASP A 911 -28.31 46.63 15.70
N SER A 912 -28.62 47.01 14.45
CA SER A 912 -28.29 48.28 13.73
C SER A 912 -26.79 48.57 13.64
N THR A 913 -26.14 48.87 12.51
CA THR A 913 -26.52 49.10 11.09
C THR A 913 -25.31 48.70 10.19
N ALA A 914 -25.46 48.06 9.02
CA ALA A 914 -25.69 48.62 7.67
C ALA A 914 -24.53 49.50 7.10
N SER A 915 -24.23 49.59 5.78
CA SER A 915 -24.92 49.12 4.56
C SER A 915 -24.02 49.12 3.30
N GLY A 916 -24.35 48.30 2.28
CA GLY A 916 -24.00 48.49 0.85
C GLY A 916 -22.55 48.16 0.38
N GLY A 917 -22.28 47.87 -0.91
CA GLY A 917 -23.20 47.71 -2.05
C GLY A 917 -22.50 47.33 -3.40
N LYS A 918 -23.25 46.73 -4.33
CA LYS A 918 -22.93 46.46 -5.77
C LYS A 918 -23.04 47.76 -6.62
N PRO A 919 -22.80 47.84 -7.97
CA PRO A 919 -22.69 46.80 -9.05
C PRO A 919 -21.26 46.74 -9.66
N SER A 920 -20.92 46.25 -10.88
CA SER A 920 -21.63 45.71 -12.08
C SER A 920 -20.84 44.49 -12.66
N GLY A 921 -20.94 44.01 -13.91
CA GLY A 921 -21.73 44.34 -15.12
C GLY A 921 -21.79 43.13 -16.10
N THR A 922 -22.37 43.27 -17.30
CA THR A 922 -23.02 42.14 -18.03
C THR A 922 -22.71 42.07 -19.56
N SER A 923 -23.04 40.91 -20.18
CA SER A 923 -23.26 40.64 -21.63
C SER A 923 -22.04 40.19 -22.47
N GLY A 924 -22.16 39.31 -23.48
CA GLY A 924 -23.29 38.45 -23.92
C GLY A 924 -23.15 37.92 -25.38
N ASP A 925 -23.83 36.81 -25.72
CA ASP A 925 -24.14 36.28 -27.09
C ASP A 925 -22.98 35.88 -28.05
N GLN A 926 -23.16 35.13 -29.16
CA GLN A 926 -23.97 33.92 -29.49
C GLN A 926 -23.53 33.31 -30.88
N SER A 927 -23.89 32.04 -31.19
CA SER A 927 -23.69 31.35 -32.50
C SER A 927 -22.22 31.04 -32.90
N GLY A 928 -21.82 30.06 -33.75
CA GLY A 928 -22.49 29.11 -34.67
C GLY A 928 -21.99 29.30 -36.13
N ALA A 929 -21.73 28.31 -37.01
CA ALA A 929 -21.82 26.83 -37.01
C ALA A 929 -21.08 26.25 -38.26
N VAL A 930 -21.21 24.92 -38.59
CA VAL A 930 -21.02 24.29 -39.95
C VAL A 930 -19.56 24.16 -40.48
N THR A 931 -19.02 23.15 -41.22
CA THR A 931 -19.22 21.71 -41.64
C THR A 931 -17.89 21.26 -42.37
N ASP A 932 -17.55 20.06 -42.89
CA ASP A 932 -17.82 18.59 -42.74
C ASP A 932 -16.77 17.80 -43.63
N ASN A 933 -16.85 16.45 -43.73
CA ASN A 933 -16.46 15.59 -44.90
C ASN A 933 -14.96 15.29 -45.25
N THR A 934 -14.54 14.13 -45.82
CA THR A 934 -15.12 12.75 -45.95
C THR A 934 -14.05 11.66 -46.27
N ASP A 935 -14.43 10.38 -46.08
CA ASP A 935 -13.99 9.13 -46.78
C ASP A 935 -12.54 8.58 -46.71
N GLY A 936 -12.27 7.28 -46.96
CA GLY A 936 -13.21 6.14 -47.09
C GLY A 936 -12.70 4.87 -47.84
N GLY A 937 -12.84 3.68 -47.22
CA GLY A 937 -12.95 2.35 -47.87
C GLY A 937 -11.69 1.45 -48.08
N SER A 938 -11.72 0.18 -47.63
CA SER A 938 -11.66 -1.05 -48.49
C SER A 938 -11.51 -2.42 -47.76
N THR A 939 -12.53 -3.27 -47.91
CA THR A 939 -12.55 -4.74 -48.21
C THR A 939 -11.40 -5.73 -47.88
N SER A 940 -11.76 -6.82 -47.14
CA SER A 940 -11.68 -8.28 -47.55
C SER A 940 -10.98 -9.32 -46.63
N GLU A 941 -11.69 -10.46 -46.45
CA GLU A 941 -11.30 -11.89 -46.35
C GLU A 941 -10.14 -12.32 -45.39
N ILE A 942 -10.36 -13.12 -44.32
CA ILE A 942 -10.75 -14.55 -44.20
C ILE A 942 -9.64 -15.56 -44.57
N SER A 943 -9.10 -16.30 -43.58
CA SER A 943 -8.82 -17.77 -43.62
C SER A 943 -8.26 -18.36 -42.30
N THR A 944 -8.50 -19.66 -42.10
CA THR A 944 -8.40 -20.49 -40.87
C THR A 944 -7.04 -21.17 -40.56
N GLU A 945 -6.78 -21.37 -39.25
CA GLU A 945 -6.17 -22.56 -38.57
C GLU A 945 -4.74 -23.06 -38.92
N GLY A 946 -4.02 -23.71 -37.96
CA GLY A 946 -2.67 -24.28 -38.25
C GLY A 946 -1.94 -25.19 -37.24
N SER A 947 -1.93 -24.92 -35.91
CA SER A 947 -1.34 -25.77 -34.82
C SER A 947 0.21 -26.00 -34.75
N GLY A 948 0.75 -26.08 -33.52
CA GLY A 948 1.92 -26.94 -33.21
C GLY A 948 3.08 -26.39 -32.34
N ASN A 949 3.03 -26.60 -31.01
CA ASN A 949 4.12 -26.57 -29.98
C ASN A 949 5.02 -25.30 -29.84
N GLY A 950 5.43 -24.84 -28.65
CA GLY A 950 5.08 -25.21 -27.27
C GLY A 950 6.20 -24.83 -26.25
N THR A 951 5.85 -24.31 -25.06
CA THR A 951 6.71 -23.94 -23.89
C THR A 951 7.77 -22.83 -24.13
N ASN A 952 8.09 -21.89 -23.22
CA ASN A 952 7.63 -21.56 -21.86
C ASN A 952 7.72 -20.03 -21.63
N THR A 953 6.78 -19.44 -20.89
CA THR A 953 6.92 -18.12 -20.21
C THR A 953 6.04 -18.11 -18.96
N ASP A 954 6.48 -17.43 -17.90
CA ASP A 954 5.86 -17.45 -16.58
C ASP A 954 5.90 -16.04 -15.96
N THR A 955 4.75 -15.37 -15.89
CA THR A 955 4.53 -14.06 -15.24
C THR A 955 3.03 -13.84 -15.02
N ASP A 956 2.66 -13.63 -13.75
CA ASP A 956 1.44 -13.03 -13.17
C ASP A 956 0.05 -13.23 -13.82
N ALA A 957 -0.88 -13.72 -12.99
CA ALA A 957 -2.32 -13.77 -13.28
C ALA A 957 -3.11 -12.86 -12.31
N PRO A 958 -4.20 -12.19 -12.76
CA PRO A 958 -4.98 -11.28 -11.92
C PRO A 958 -5.76 -12.01 -10.82
N SER A 959 -5.95 -11.36 -9.68
CA SER A 959 -6.72 -11.90 -8.56
C SER A 959 -8.22 -11.86 -8.85
N GLU A 960 -8.85 -13.03 -8.92
CA GLU A 960 -10.29 -13.18 -9.14
C GLU A 960 -11.10 -12.82 -7.88
N TYR A 961 -12.02 -11.86 -7.99
CA TYR A 961 -12.88 -11.42 -6.87
C TYR A 961 -14.23 -12.15 -6.88
N ASP A 962 -14.70 -12.58 -5.71
CA ASP A 962 -16.04 -13.17 -5.56
C ASP A 962 -17.10 -12.06 -5.45
N LEU A 963 -17.94 -11.91 -6.47
CA LEU A 963 -19.05 -10.94 -6.45
C LEU A 963 -20.05 -11.21 -5.32
N LYS A 964 -20.13 -12.45 -4.80
CA LYS A 964 -20.89 -12.80 -3.60
C LYS A 964 -20.22 -12.29 -2.31
N LYS A 965 -19.26 -11.37 -2.43
CA LYS A 965 -18.79 -10.49 -1.35
C LYS A 965 -19.35 -9.06 -1.35
N TYR A 966 -20.10 -8.68 -2.39
CA TYR A 966 -20.47 -7.29 -2.63
C TYR A 966 -21.99 -7.14 -2.95
N PRO A 967 -22.84 -7.08 -1.90
CA PRO A 967 -24.31 -7.04 -1.99
C PRO A 967 -24.92 -5.86 -2.72
N TYR A 968 -24.41 -4.69 -2.42
CA TYR A 968 -25.07 -3.43 -2.71
C TYR A 968 -24.43 -2.94 -3.99
N ARG A 969 -25.16 -2.96 -5.10
CA ARG A 969 -24.60 -2.89 -6.45
C ARG A 969 -25.21 -1.72 -7.22
N THR A 970 -24.37 -0.83 -7.72
CA THR A 970 -24.79 0.32 -8.52
C THR A 970 -24.20 0.19 -9.92
N LEU A 971 -25.07 -0.08 -10.89
CA LEU A 971 -24.72 -0.11 -12.30
C LEU A 971 -24.63 1.32 -12.83
N LEU A 972 -23.42 1.77 -13.14
CA LEU A 972 -23.15 3.02 -13.86
C LEU A 972 -23.07 2.69 -15.36
N THR A 973 -23.96 3.31 -16.15
CA THR A 973 -23.97 3.19 -17.61
C THR A 973 -23.54 4.50 -18.26
N ILE A 974 -22.51 4.43 -19.11
CA ILE A 974 -21.98 5.52 -19.94
C ILE A 974 -22.46 5.30 -21.37
N TRP A 975 -23.10 6.29 -21.97
CA TRP A 975 -23.70 6.17 -23.30
C TRP A 975 -22.72 6.50 -24.45
N GLN A 976 -21.50 6.00 -24.32
CA GLN A 976 -20.41 6.10 -25.30
C GLN A 976 -19.69 4.74 -25.44
N ARG A 977 -18.88 4.57 -26.50
CA ARG A 977 -18.02 3.38 -26.68
C ARG A 977 -16.62 3.72 -26.17
N LEU A 978 -16.18 3.01 -25.14
CA LEU A 978 -14.80 2.92 -24.68
C LEU A 978 -14.50 1.42 -24.50
N GLU A 979 -13.26 1.00 -24.73
CA GLU A 979 -12.83 -0.39 -24.59
C GLU A 979 -11.88 -0.51 -23.41
N LEU A 980 -12.07 -1.55 -22.59
CA LEU A 980 -11.42 -1.74 -21.30
C LEU A 980 -10.70 -3.09 -21.27
N ASN A 981 -9.57 -3.11 -20.58
CA ASN A 981 -8.69 -4.26 -20.37
C ASN A 981 -8.15 -4.28 -18.94
N ASP A 982 -7.33 -5.27 -18.60
CA ASP A 982 -6.79 -5.47 -17.24
C ASP A 982 -5.76 -4.40 -16.79
N ALA A 983 -5.45 -3.42 -17.67
CA ALA A 983 -4.62 -2.26 -17.37
C ALA A 983 -5.43 -0.94 -17.35
N SER A 984 -6.75 -1.00 -17.50
CA SER A 984 -7.64 0.16 -17.46
C SER A 984 -8.02 0.52 -16.02
N THR A 985 -7.82 1.76 -15.59
CA THR A 985 -8.17 2.23 -14.23
C THR A 985 -9.43 3.08 -14.24
N VAL A 986 -10.15 3.09 -13.11
CA VAL A 986 -11.42 3.78 -12.93
C VAL A 986 -11.34 4.66 -11.68
N THR A 987 -11.45 5.98 -11.85
CA THR A 987 -11.39 6.96 -10.77
C THR A 987 -12.69 7.75 -10.69
N VAL A 988 -13.25 7.90 -9.49
CA VAL A 988 -14.57 8.50 -9.26
C VAL A 988 -14.46 9.63 -8.25
N ASP A 989 -14.83 10.84 -8.66
CA ASP A 989 -14.69 12.10 -7.91
C ASP A 989 -13.30 12.37 -7.27
N GLY A 990 -12.27 11.59 -7.64
CA GLY A 990 -10.89 11.68 -7.15
C GLY A 990 -10.38 10.42 -6.43
N GLU A 991 -11.25 9.47 -6.12
CA GLU A 991 -10.89 8.17 -5.52
C GLU A 991 -10.71 7.09 -6.60
N GLU A 992 -9.65 6.28 -6.50
CA GLU A 992 -9.39 5.18 -7.45
C GLU A 992 -10.10 3.90 -7.01
N TYR A 993 -10.85 3.29 -7.93
CA TYR A 993 -11.60 2.06 -7.72
C TYR A 993 -10.99 0.94 -8.59
N PRO A 994 -10.57 -0.20 -8.02
CA PRO A 994 -9.93 -1.25 -8.78
C PRO A 994 -10.93 -1.91 -9.74
N LEU A 995 -10.59 -1.89 -11.03
CA LEU A 995 -11.28 -2.63 -12.07
C LEU A 995 -10.87 -4.11 -11.97
N VAL A 996 -11.83 -5.00 -11.81
CA VAL A 996 -11.61 -6.43 -11.61
C VAL A 996 -12.41 -7.24 -12.63
N GLN A 997 -11.81 -8.31 -13.16
CA GLN A 997 -12.58 -9.36 -13.85
C GLN A 997 -13.24 -10.27 -12.81
N VAL A 998 -14.47 -10.70 -13.10
CA VAL A 998 -15.24 -11.59 -12.23
C VAL A 998 -15.75 -12.79 -13.03
N LYS A 999 -15.67 -13.97 -12.41
CA LYS A 999 -16.27 -15.21 -12.93
C LYS A 999 -17.77 -14.99 -13.21
N THR A 1000 -18.22 -15.34 -14.41
CA THR A 1000 -19.62 -15.18 -14.82
C THR A 1000 -20.57 -15.91 -13.86
N ALA A 1001 -21.54 -15.17 -13.32
CA ALA A 1001 -22.71 -15.75 -12.67
C ALA A 1001 -23.76 -16.14 -13.72
N ASP A 1002 -24.26 -17.37 -13.61
CA ASP A 1002 -25.58 -17.79 -14.11
C ASP A 1002 -26.66 -17.45 -13.06
#